data_AF-A0A925QDD9-F1
#
_entry.id   AF-A0A925QDD9-F1
#
_cell.length_a   1.000
_cell.length_b   1.000
_cell.length_c   1.000
_cell.angle_alpha   90.00
_cell.angle_beta   90.00
_cell.angle_gamma   90.00
#
_symmetry.space_group_name_H-M   'P 1'
#
loop_
_entity.id
_entity.type
_entity.pdbx_description
1 polymer ?
#
loop_
_entity_poly.entity_id
_entity_poly.type
_entity_poly.pdbx_seq_one_letter_code
_entity_poly.pdbx_strand_id
1 'polypeptide(L)'
;MKKIYWLIAFGFCNACVYAQTLIHYGNNHISKEDFLRAYNKNKTVTDDKEKSIREYVDLYTNFKLKVKAADEMKLDTAPQIKFDVNNFRQQIIENYLSNEKGIDKLADEAFNRLQTDKHVLHFSAPVIAGAKAEDTLKSWKAIQELYNAFKNNVDQDKALQTARSSGANIRNSDIGFVTAFTVPYEYENIIYTLKPGEVSKPYRSKNAWHIFKLTEERASVGRWRIAQILIAVPAGSGTDVQTAAGQKAQQLYSQLKKGDNFGNVAKEYSNDRMSNLSGGELPEFSTGTYNGDFEKQVFALKNDGDISQPFLTEFGYHIIKRMGFKATPSDKSDEIFISDLKQKVLKDSRVNTEKDIFNREIVAKTGMKKTKEVSEKDLFRFADSLMKNPTEAQTKAFPISNKNVLTFKDGVVKGSEWLAYVRESWSGTENAGSGTKELWDKFLLVAAVNYYKSKLEAYNPDFKFQMQEFREGNMLFEIMERNVWSKASNDTAGLLKHYNTHTNNFKWAASADVLIFNCSTAKAAEEAMTALKKGKSWRFIASEAAGTLQADSGRYELSQITGANQANTPTKDTYTAIVTNIDGSATFVKYVTVYAPNLQRSFEDSRGLVINDYQQLLEQQWIAELRKKYPVRVNENILKEIVR
;
A
#
# COMPACT_ATOMS: atom_id res chain seq x y z
N MET A 1 46.46 44.86 23.49
CA MET A 1 46.45 44.10 22.22
C MET A 1 44.99 43.84 21.84
N LYS A 2 44.50 44.55 20.81
CA LYS A 2 43.09 44.58 20.38
C LYS A 2 42.90 43.77 19.08
N LYS A 3 41.74 43.13 19.01
CA LYS A 3 41.19 42.29 17.95
C LYS A 3 41.01 43.05 16.63
N ILE A 4 41.19 42.36 15.51
CA ILE A 4 40.55 42.66 14.21
C ILE A 4 39.95 41.35 13.69
N TYR A 5 38.64 41.39 13.43
CA TYR A 5 37.84 40.32 12.82
C TYR A 5 37.93 40.44 11.29
N TRP A 6 38.12 39.32 10.60
CA TRP A 6 37.91 39.22 9.15
C TRP A 6 36.60 38.49 8.86
N LEU A 7 35.70 39.19 8.17
CA LEU A 7 34.46 38.69 7.57
C LEU A 7 34.81 37.84 6.34
N ILE A 8 34.45 36.56 6.35
CA ILE A 8 34.45 35.71 5.15
C ILE A 8 33.02 35.73 4.59
N ALA A 9 32.85 36.37 3.44
CA ALA A 9 31.63 36.30 2.66
C ALA A 9 31.52 34.91 2.01
N PHE A 10 30.61 34.08 2.52
CA PHE A 10 30.18 32.87 1.84
C PHE A 10 29.25 33.26 0.68
N GLY A 11 29.81 33.31 -0.53
CA GLY A 11 29.01 33.31 -1.75
C GLY A 11 28.28 31.98 -1.88
N PHE A 12 26.96 31.99 -1.75
CA PHE A 12 26.10 30.89 -2.18
C PHE A 12 26.26 30.70 -3.69
N CYS A 13 27.16 29.81 -4.10
CA CYS A 13 27.16 29.27 -5.44
C CYS A 13 25.98 28.29 -5.50
N ASN A 14 24.83 28.76 -5.98
CA ASN A 14 23.81 27.86 -6.50
C ASN A 14 24.45 27.17 -7.70
N ALA A 15 25.02 25.98 -7.48
CA ALA A 15 25.31 25.07 -8.56
C ALA A 15 23.95 24.63 -9.13
N CYS A 16 23.45 25.37 -10.13
CA CYS A 16 22.48 24.83 -11.06
C CYS A 16 23.15 23.61 -11.69
N VAL A 17 22.83 22.42 -11.18
CA VAL A 17 23.13 21.16 -11.86
C VAL A 17 22.34 21.21 -13.15
N TYR A 18 22.96 21.67 -14.23
CA TYR A 18 22.36 21.60 -15.55
C TYR A 18 22.19 20.11 -15.87
N ALA A 19 20.95 19.65 -15.95
CA ALA A 19 20.66 18.29 -16.39
C ALA A 19 21.30 18.07 -17.76
N GLN A 20 22.19 17.08 -17.85
CA GLN A 20 22.87 16.74 -19.11
C GLN A 20 21.82 16.41 -20.17
N THR A 21 21.82 17.14 -21.29
CA THR A 21 20.82 16.95 -22.36
C THR A 21 21.26 15.84 -23.31
N LEU A 22 20.45 14.78 -23.42
CA LEU A 22 20.74 13.64 -24.31
C LEU A 22 20.22 13.88 -25.74
N ILE A 23 19.00 14.38 -25.90
CA ILE A 23 18.36 14.56 -27.21
C ILE A 23 17.83 15.99 -27.33
N HIS A 24 18.08 16.64 -28.45
CA HIS A 24 17.41 17.87 -28.88
C HIS A 24 16.42 17.56 -30.00
N TYR A 25 15.25 18.19 -29.98
CA TYR A 25 14.27 18.12 -31.07
C TYR A 25 13.55 19.47 -31.24
N GLY A 26 13.89 20.19 -32.31
CA GLY A 26 13.52 21.60 -32.45
C GLY A 26 14.07 22.44 -31.28
N ASN A 27 13.21 23.23 -30.62
CA ASN A 27 13.58 24.02 -29.44
C ASN A 27 13.41 23.25 -28.11
N ASN A 28 13.08 21.96 -28.17
CA ASN A 28 12.86 21.12 -26.99
C ASN A 28 14.05 20.18 -26.78
N HIS A 29 14.11 19.58 -25.60
CA HIS A 29 15.16 18.66 -25.24
C HIS A 29 14.68 17.56 -24.28
N ILE A 30 15.45 16.47 -24.22
CA ILE A 30 15.27 15.34 -23.31
C ILE A 30 16.55 15.22 -22.49
N SER A 31 16.43 15.26 -21.16
CA SER A 31 17.56 15.06 -20.28
C SER A 31 18.00 13.60 -20.20
N LYS A 32 19.26 13.36 -19.83
CA LYS A 32 19.80 12.02 -19.51
C LYS A 32 18.95 11.33 -18.44
N GLU A 33 18.50 12.08 -17.42
CA GLU A 33 17.72 11.54 -16.31
C GLU A 33 16.33 11.09 -16.77
N ASP A 34 15.60 11.94 -17.51
CA ASP A 34 14.27 11.60 -18.02
C ASP A 34 14.33 10.37 -18.94
N PHE A 35 15.35 10.31 -19.80
CA PHE A 35 15.59 9.16 -20.67
C PHE A 35 15.86 7.88 -19.88
N LEU A 36 16.78 7.92 -18.92
CA LEU A 36 17.13 6.75 -18.10
C LEU A 36 15.94 6.27 -17.27
N ARG A 37 15.13 7.20 -16.75
CA ARG A 37 13.91 6.89 -16.01
C ARG A 37 12.91 6.15 -16.90
N ALA A 38 12.66 6.65 -18.11
CA ALA A 38 11.79 5.99 -19.08
C ALA A 38 12.34 4.62 -19.53
N TYR A 39 13.65 4.54 -19.85
CA TYR A 39 14.30 3.29 -20.28
C TYR A 39 14.22 2.22 -19.20
N ASN A 40 14.60 2.53 -17.96
CA ASN A 40 14.62 1.54 -16.89
C ASN A 40 13.24 0.99 -16.54
N LYS A 41 12.17 1.78 -16.77
CA LYS A 41 10.79 1.35 -16.58
C LYS A 41 10.30 0.40 -17.68
N ASN A 42 10.83 0.52 -18.90
CA ASN A 42 10.34 -0.19 -20.08
C ASN A 42 11.32 -1.22 -20.65
N LYS A 43 12.54 -1.33 -20.11
CA LYS A 43 13.56 -2.24 -20.64
C LYS A 43 13.13 -3.70 -20.49
N THR A 44 13.38 -4.47 -21.53
CA THR A 44 13.29 -5.93 -21.52
C THR A 44 14.65 -6.52 -21.19
N VAL A 45 14.66 -7.77 -20.70
CA VAL A 45 15.91 -8.51 -20.48
C VAL A 45 16.58 -8.75 -21.83
N THR A 46 17.86 -8.37 -21.95
CA THR A 46 18.64 -8.46 -23.19
C THR A 46 20.12 -8.61 -22.85
N ASP A 47 20.83 -9.39 -23.65
CA ASP A 47 22.28 -9.55 -23.55
C ASP A 47 23.04 -8.40 -24.23
N ASP A 48 22.39 -7.67 -25.13
CA ASP A 48 22.95 -6.51 -25.83
C ASP A 48 22.35 -5.20 -25.29
N LYS A 49 22.93 -4.72 -24.20
CA LYS A 49 22.54 -3.46 -23.53
C LYS A 49 22.73 -2.25 -24.43
N GLU A 50 23.82 -2.19 -25.22
CA GLU A 50 24.10 -1.04 -26.07
C GLU A 50 23.04 -0.89 -27.16
N LYS A 51 22.76 -1.98 -27.89
CA LYS A 51 21.73 -1.98 -28.94
C LYS A 51 20.36 -1.59 -28.37
N SER A 52 19.98 -2.18 -27.22
CA SER A 52 18.73 -1.86 -26.55
C SER A 52 18.58 -0.38 -26.20
N ILE A 53 19.64 0.24 -25.67
CA ILE A 53 19.63 1.67 -25.35
C ILE A 53 19.48 2.51 -26.62
N ARG A 54 20.21 2.18 -27.69
CA ARG A 54 20.17 2.93 -28.95
C ARG A 54 18.80 2.83 -29.64
N GLU A 55 18.22 1.64 -29.70
CA GLU A 55 16.87 1.43 -30.23
C GLU A 55 15.83 2.21 -29.40
N TYR A 56 15.99 2.24 -28.08
CA TYR A 56 15.11 3.01 -27.20
C TYR A 56 15.27 4.53 -27.36
N VAL A 57 16.47 5.04 -27.69
CA VAL A 57 16.66 6.46 -28.06
C VAL A 57 15.76 6.84 -29.22
N ASP A 58 15.72 6.04 -30.29
CA ASP A 58 14.88 6.33 -31.44
C ASP A 58 13.39 6.20 -31.13
N LEU A 59 12.99 5.16 -30.40
CA LEU A 59 11.62 4.94 -29.98
C LEU A 59 11.12 6.11 -29.11
N TYR A 60 11.88 6.49 -28.09
CA TYR A 60 11.52 7.56 -27.18
C TYR A 60 11.54 8.93 -27.86
N THR A 61 12.47 9.15 -28.79
CA THR A 61 12.48 10.35 -29.63
C THR A 61 11.20 10.44 -30.46
N ASN A 62 10.83 9.38 -31.19
CA ASN A 62 9.62 9.35 -32.01
C ASN A 62 8.35 9.59 -31.17
N PHE A 63 8.30 9.01 -29.96
CA PHE A 63 7.25 9.31 -28.99
C PHE A 63 7.18 10.81 -28.66
N LYS A 64 8.30 11.44 -28.27
CA LYS A 64 8.33 12.87 -27.92
C LYS A 64 8.01 13.79 -29.09
N LEU A 65 8.36 13.42 -30.32
CA LEU A 65 7.97 14.15 -31.52
C LEU A 65 6.44 14.17 -31.71
N LYS A 66 5.78 13.02 -31.52
CA LYS A 66 4.30 12.92 -31.61
C LYS A 66 3.61 13.69 -30.49
N VAL A 67 4.11 13.57 -29.26
CA VAL A 67 3.63 14.36 -28.11
C VAL A 67 3.79 15.85 -28.40
N LYS A 68 4.89 16.29 -29.01
CA LYS A 68 5.07 17.69 -29.39
C LYS A 68 4.06 18.15 -30.44
N ALA A 69 3.74 17.31 -31.43
CA ALA A 69 2.66 17.61 -32.38
C ALA A 69 1.29 17.71 -31.70
N ALA A 70 1.00 16.83 -30.73
CA ALA A 70 -0.21 16.88 -29.92
C ALA A 70 -0.31 18.17 -29.09
N ASP A 71 0.79 18.61 -28.50
CA ASP A 71 0.91 19.86 -27.74
C ASP A 71 0.63 21.10 -28.61
N GLU A 72 1.17 21.16 -29.83
CA GLU A 72 0.87 22.26 -30.76
C GLU A 72 -0.60 22.31 -31.20
N MET A 73 -1.28 21.17 -31.18
CA MET A 73 -2.72 21.06 -31.40
C MET A 73 -3.55 21.34 -30.13
N LYS A 74 -2.91 21.65 -29.00
CA LYS A 74 -3.53 21.89 -27.70
C LYS A 74 -4.40 20.71 -27.23
N LEU A 75 -3.99 19.48 -27.56
CA LEU A 75 -4.74 18.29 -27.15
C LEU A 75 -4.74 18.12 -25.62
N ASP A 76 -3.70 18.59 -24.94
CA ASP A 76 -3.67 18.68 -23.47
C ASP A 76 -4.81 19.53 -22.88
N THR A 77 -5.39 20.45 -23.67
CA THR A 77 -6.51 21.28 -23.23
C THR A 77 -7.88 20.68 -23.53
N ALA A 78 -7.95 19.52 -24.19
CA ALA A 78 -9.20 18.84 -24.50
C ALA A 78 -9.95 18.46 -23.20
N PRO A 79 -11.29 18.65 -23.12
CA PRO A 79 -12.06 18.36 -21.91
C PRO A 79 -11.86 16.94 -21.38
N GLN A 80 -11.85 15.95 -22.27
CA GLN A 80 -11.67 14.54 -21.89
C GLN A 80 -10.28 14.29 -21.30
N ILE A 81 -9.21 14.77 -21.95
CA ILE A 81 -7.84 14.61 -21.44
C ILE A 81 -7.66 15.30 -20.09
N LYS A 82 -8.23 16.51 -19.90
CA LYS A 82 -8.21 17.19 -18.59
C LYS A 82 -8.93 16.38 -17.51
N PHE A 83 -10.08 15.79 -17.84
CA PHE A 83 -10.85 14.95 -16.93
C PHE A 83 -10.04 13.71 -16.53
N ASP A 84 -9.48 13.00 -17.49
CA ASP A 84 -8.70 11.78 -17.25
C ASP A 84 -7.45 12.08 -16.42
N VAL A 85 -6.70 13.13 -16.78
CA VAL A 85 -5.52 13.58 -16.01
C VAL A 85 -5.91 13.95 -14.58
N ASN A 86 -7.01 14.69 -14.38
CA ASN A 86 -7.44 15.05 -13.03
C ASN A 86 -7.90 13.83 -12.22
N ASN A 87 -8.63 12.89 -12.84
CA ASN A 87 -9.03 11.66 -12.15
C ASN A 87 -7.83 10.82 -11.72
N PHE A 88 -6.87 10.63 -12.62
CA PHE A 88 -5.63 9.95 -12.30
C PHE A 88 -4.90 10.64 -11.15
N ARG A 89 -4.80 11.98 -11.20
CA ARG A 89 -4.22 12.79 -10.13
C ARG A 89 -4.84 12.50 -8.76
N GLN A 90 -6.17 12.44 -8.68
CA GLN A 90 -6.87 12.17 -7.42
C GLN A 90 -6.63 10.74 -6.91
N GLN A 91 -6.45 9.76 -7.81
CA GLN A 91 -6.19 8.38 -7.43
C GLN A 91 -4.81 8.19 -6.79
N ILE A 92 -3.81 8.95 -7.23
CA ILE A 92 -2.42 8.74 -6.80
C ILE A 92 -1.95 9.72 -5.72
N ILE A 93 -2.63 10.86 -5.51
CA ILE A 93 -2.11 11.94 -4.65
C ILE A 93 -1.81 11.50 -3.22
N GLU A 94 -2.68 10.67 -2.61
CA GLU A 94 -2.53 10.26 -1.21
C GLU A 94 -1.25 9.44 -0.96
N ASN A 95 -0.76 8.70 -1.97
CA ASN A 95 0.48 7.93 -1.87
C ASN A 95 1.71 8.83 -1.67
N TYR A 96 1.62 10.09 -2.08
CA TYR A 96 2.70 11.07 -1.99
C TYR A 96 2.56 12.04 -0.81
N LEU A 97 1.60 11.79 0.08
CA LEU A 97 1.35 12.59 1.29
C LEU A 97 1.86 11.91 2.56
N SER A 98 2.96 11.17 2.43
CA SER A 98 3.63 10.52 3.54
C SER A 98 5.14 10.69 3.46
N ASN A 99 5.82 10.60 4.60
CA ASN A 99 7.28 10.56 4.66
C ASN A 99 7.75 9.09 4.60
N GLU A 100 7.88 8.54 3.39
CA GLU A 100 8.33 7.15 3.20
C GLU A 100 9.68 6.88 3.89
N LYS A 101 10.64 7.79 3.78
CA LYS A 101 11.94 7.67 4.47
C LYS A 101 11.80 7.62 5.99
N GLY A 102 10.84 8.36 6.54
CA GLY A 102 10.47 8.32 7.95
C GLY A 102 9.87 6.99 8.35
N ILE A 103 8.96 6.46 7.55
CA ILE A 103 8.35 5.14 7.75
C ILE A 103 9.43 4.04 7.71
N ASP A 104 10.36 4.12 6.77
CA ASP A 104 11.49 3.19 6.66
C ASP A 104 12.38 3.24 7.91
N LYS A 105 12.67 4.44 8.42
CA LYS A 105 13.43 4.62 9.66
C LYS A 105 12.70 4.01 10.87
N LEU A 106 11.38 4.20 10.96
CA LEU A 106 10.58 3.61 12.04
C LEU A 106 10.50 2.07 11.92
N ALA A 107 10.43 1.54 10.70
CA ALA A 107 10.50 0.10 10.47
C ALA A 107 11.87 -0.46 10.84
N ASP A 108 12.95 0.24 10.49
CA ASP A 108 14.31 -0.13 10.87
C ASP A 108 14.52 -0.14 12.38
N GLU A 109 13.97 0.86 13.07
CA GLU A 109 13.99 0.90 14.53
C GLU A 109 13.21 -0.26 15.13
N ALA A 110 11.99 -0.50 14.65
CA ALA A 110 11.17 -1.62 15.11
C ALA A 110 11.86 -2.97 14.84
N PHE A 111 12.51 -3.13 13.69
CA PHE A 111 13.27 -4.32 13.33
C PHE A 111 14.37 -4.61 14.36
N ASN A 112 15.13 -3.57 14.73
CA ASN A 112 16.19 -3.68 15.73
C ASN A 112 15.64 -4.02 17.12
N ARG A 113 14.53 -3.37 17.51
CA ARG A 113 13.90 -3.59 18.82
C ARG A 113 13.30 -4.99 18.95
N LEU A 114 12.73 -5.54 17.87
CA LEU A 114 12.18 -6.90 17.84
C LEU A 114 13.22 -8.00 18.13
N GLN A 115 14.52 -7.70 18.05
CA GLN A 115 15.59 -8.65 18.35
C GLN A 115 15.77 -8.94 19.84
N THR A 116 15.23 -8.08 20.73
CA THR A 116 15.42 -8.20 22.18
C THR A 116 14.13 -7.96 22.94
N ASP A 117 13.82 -8.83 23.89
CA ASP A 117 12.70 -8.64 24.82
C ASP A 117 13.20 -8.02 26.13
N LYS A 118 12.38 -7.15 26.74
CA LYS A 118 12.75 -6.36 27.93
C LYS A 118 11.79 -6.63 29.08
N HIS A 119 12.25 -7.16 30.22
CA HIS A 119 11.40 -7.41 31.39
C HIS A 119 11.29 -6.16 32.27
N VAL A 120 10.10 -5.57 32.35
CA VAL A 120 9.92 -4.22 32.88
C VAL A 120 8.95 -4.19 34.06
N LEU A 121 9.37 -3.49 35.11
CA LEU A 121 8.49 -3.06 36.19
C LEU A 121 8.02 -1.62 35.92
N HIS A 122 6.72 -1.41 35.95
CA HIS A 122 6.10 -0.11 35.72
C HIS A 122 5.53 0.46 37.01
N PHE A 123 5.83 1.73 37.27
CA PHE A 123 5.27 2.49 38.38
C PHE A 123 4.61 3.75 37.86
N SER A 124 3.43 4.08 38.40
CA SER A 124 2.73 5.29 38.02
C SER A 124 2.00 5.97 39.18
N ALA A 125 1.98 7.29 39.15
CA ALA A 125 1.17 8.13 40.02
C ALA A 125 0.16 8.92 39.17
N PRO A 126 -1.13 8.57 39.20
CA PRO A 126 -2.16 9.25 38.43
C PRO A 126 -2.26 10.75 38.74
N VAL A 127 -2.67 11.51 37.73
CA VAL A 127 -2.99 12.94 37.80
C VAL A 127 -4.38 13.12 37.18
N ILE A 128 -5.35 13.55 37.99
CA ILE A 128 -6.74 13.72 37.57
C ILE A 128 -6.85 15.01 36.73
N ALA A 129 -7.57 14.95 35.62
CA ALA A 129 -7.84 16.13 34.80
C ALA A 129 -8.65 17.16 35.61
N GLY A 130 -8.19 18.42 35.66
CA GLY A 130 -8.78 19.47 36.50
C GLY A 130 -8.38 19.42 37.98
N ALA A 131 -7.44 18.54 38.37
CA ALA A 131 -6.90 18.51 39.72
C ALA A 131 -6.22 19.83 40.11
N LYS A 132 -6.25 20.16 41.40
CA LYS A 132 -5.51 21.29 41.96
C LYS A 132 -4.00 21.10 41.71
N ALA A 133 -3.28 22.20 41.58
CA ALA A 133 -1.82 22.18 41.41
C ALA A 133 -1.11 21.37 42.50
N GLU A 134 -1.66 21.41 43.72
CA GLU A 134 -1.20 20.64 44.90
C GLU A 134 -1.25 19.13 44.68
N ASP A 135 -2.32 18.60 44.07
CA ASP A 135 -2.47 17.16 43.87
C ASP A 135 -1.58 16.64 42.74
N THR A 136 -1.37 17.46 41.71
CA THR A 136 -0.39 17.17 40.65
C THR A 136 1.04 17.16 41.20
N LEU A 137 1.34 18.07 42.14
CA LEU A 137 2.64 18.15 42.81
C LEU A 137 2.91 16.92 43.70
N LYS A 138 1.88 16.40 44.39
CA LYS A 138 2.00 15.16 45.20
C LYS A 138 2.43 13.97 44.34
N SER A 139 1.75 13.74 43.21
CA SER A 139 2.09 12.64 42.29
C SER A 139 3.50 12.77 41.71
N TRP A 140 3.92 14.00 41.38
CA TRP A 140 5.29 14.25 40.94
C TRP A 140 6.32 13.93 42.03
N LYS A 141 6.15 14.46 43.25
CA LYS A 141 7.06 14.23 44.38
C LYS A 141 7.22 12.74 44.69
N ALA A 142 6.11 12.01 44.72
CA ALA A 142 6.12 10.57 44.98
C ALA A 142 6.92 9.78 43.94
N ILE A 143 6.77 10.12 42.65
CA ILE A 143 7.53 9.48 41.58
C ILE A 143 9.01 9.89 41.59
N GLN A 144 9.33 11.15 41.95
CA GLN A 144 10.72 11.58 42.15
C GLN A 144 11.39 10.83 43.30
N GLU A 145 10.69 10.66 44.43
CA GLU A 145 11.17 9.90 45.58
C GLU A 145 11.48 8.45 45.18
N LEU A 146 10.55 7.82 44.46
CA LEU A 146 10.70 6.44 43.99
C LEU A 146 11.88 6.30 43.00
N TYR A 147 12.04 7.25 42.08
CA TYR A 147 13.19 7.32 41.17
C TYR A 147 14.51 7.45 41.92
N ASN A 148 14.59 8.35 42.91
CA ASN A 148 15.80 8.54 43.72
C ASN A 148 16.13 7.31 44.56
N ALA A 149 15.12 6.67 45.16
CA ALA A 149 15.29 5.45 45.92
C ALA A 149 15.87 4.32 45.04
N PHE A 150 15.31 4.11 43.84
CA PHE A 150 15.84 3.11 42.91
C PHE A 150 17.25 3.44 42.41
N LYS A 151 17.55 4.72 42.13
CA LYS A 151 18.90 5.16 41.75
C LYS A 151 19.93 4.87 42.85
N ASN A 152 19.51 4.88 44.11
CA ASN A 152 20.33 4.57 45.27
C ASN A 152 20.25 3.09 45.69
N ASN A 153 19.74 2.20 44.82
CA ASN A 153 19.59 0.77 45.06
C ASN A 153 18.77 0.41 46.33
N VAL A 154 17.81 1.26 46.68
CA VAL A 154 16.87 0.95 47.77
C VAL A 154 15.95 -0.19 47.31
N ASP A 155 15.70 -1.12 48.23
CA ASP A 155 14.74 -2.22 48.04
C ASP A 155 13.36 -1.70 47.60
N GLN A 156 12.70 -2.45 46.71
CA GLN A 156 11.47 -1.99 46.08
C GLN A 156 10.33 -1.75 47.07
N ASP A 157 10.13 -2.64 48.03
CA ASP A 157 9.02 -2.53 48.97
C ASP A 157 9.23 -1.33 49.89
N LYS A 158 10.49 -1.12 50.33
CA LYS A 158 10.88 0.07 51.10
C LYS A 158 10.67 1.35 50.28
N ALA A 159 11.13 1.37 49.03
CA ALA A 159 11.00 2.53 48.16
C ALA A 159 9.52 2.90 47.92
N LEU A 160 8.65 1.89 47.71
CA LEU A 160 7.21 2.07 47.57
C LEU A 160 6.56 2.57 48.87
N GLN A 161 6.96 2.04 50.02
CA GLN A 161 6.46 2.47 51.32
C GLN A 161 6.79 3.95 51.58
N THR A 162 8.03 4.36 51.35
CA THR A 162 8.46 5.75 51.50
C THR A 162 7.70 6.66 50.53
N ALA A 163 7.62 6.30 49.25
CA ALA A 163 6.95 7.11 48.25
C ALA A 163 5.43 7.24 48.50
N ARG A 164 4.77 6.22 49.06
CA ARG A 164 3.35 6.26 49.44
C ARG A 164 3.09 7.09 50.70
N SER A 165 4.10 7.31 51.54
CA SER A 165 3.98 8.09 52.77
C SER A 165 3.63 9.57 52.50
N SER A 166 3.80 10.05 51.27
CA SER A 166 3.33 11.38 50.82
C SER A 166 1.82 11.46 50.57
N GLY A 167 1.08 10.38 50.79
CA GLY A 167 -0.36 10.27 50.50
C GLY A 167 -0.70 10.14 49.00
N ALA A 168 0.29 9.92 48.15
CA ALA A 168 0.08 9.74 46.71
C ALA A 168 -0.36 8.30 46.39
N ASN A 169 -1.32 8.16 45.47
CA ASN A 169 -1.71 6.86 44.95
C ASN A 169 -0.67 6.36 43.93
N ILE A 170 0.24 5.48 44.37
CA ILE A 170 1.23 4.85 43.50
C ILE A 170 0.76 3.45 43.13
N ARG A 171 0.58 3.24 41.82
CA ARG A 171 0.37 1.93 41.20
C ARG A 171 1.72 1.35 40.80
N ASN A 172 1.92 0.08 41.08
CA ASN A 172 3.06 -0.70 40.62
C ASN A 172 2.54 -1.96 39.91
N SER A 173 3.17 -2.32 38.79
CA SER A 173 2.85 -3.53 38.04
C SER A 173 4.13 -4.10 37.45
N ASP A 174 4.28 -5.41 37.54
CA ASP A 174 5.17 -6.12 36.63
C ASP A 174 4.44 -6.25 35.29
N ILE A 175 4.99 -5.65 34.22
CA ILE A 175 4.39 -5.73 32.88
C ILE A 175 5.03 -6.84 32.05
N GLY A 176 5.87 -7.67 32.67
CA GLY A 176 6.53 -8.80 32.05
C GLY A 176 7.56 -8.38 31.02
N PHE A 177 7.87 -9.32 30.12
CA PHE A 177 8.68 -9.03 28.94
C PHE A 177 7.85 -8.26 27.91
N VAL A 178 8.40 -7.16 27.41
CA VAL A 178 7.82 -6.35 26.34
C VAL A 178 8.75 -6.35 25.13
N THR A 179 8.16 -6.21 23.94
CA THR A 179 8.90 -6.04 22.68
C THR A 179 8.33 -4.86 21.89
N ALA A 180 8.83 -4.61 20.67
CA ALA A 180 8.27 -3.55 19.83
C ALA A 180 6.76 -3.77 19.61
N PHE A 181 5.96 -2.70 19.64
CA PHE A 181 4.50 -2.71 19.47
C PHE A 181 3.67 -3.31 20.62
N THR A 182 4.28 -3.78 21.72
CA THR A 182 3.50 -4.33 22.86
C THR A 182 3.16 -3.29 23.92
N VAL A 183 3.79 -2.11 23.87
CA VAL A 183 3.53 -0.97 24.74
C VAL A 183 3.41 0.32 23.91
N PRO A 184 2.77 1.38 24.44
CA PRO A 184 2.77 2.69 23.78
C PRO A 184 4.17 3.12 23.35
N TYR A 185 4.30 3.68 22.15
CA TYR A 185 5.59 4.01 21.54
C TYR A 185 6.47 4.93 22.40
N GLU A 186 5.86 5.85 23.15
CA GLU A 186 6.55 6.73 24.09
C GLU A 186 7.18 5.95 25.25
N TYR A 187 6.55 4.86 25.70
CA TYR A 187 7.11 3.99 26.74
C TYR A 187 8.19 3.09 26.16
N GLU A 188 7.97 2.56 24.94
CA GLU A 188 8.96 1.78 24.20
C GLU A 188 10.27 2.58 24.06
N ASN A 189 10.20 3.84 23.63
CA ASN A 189 11.35 4.73 23.50
C ASN A 189 12.11 4.95 24.81
N ILE A 190 11.44 4.90 25.97
CA ILE A 190 12.09 5.00 27.27
C ILE A 190 12.73 3.66 27.63
N ILE A 191 11.97 2.57 27.56
CA ILE A 191 12.39 1.22 27.98
C ILE A 191 13.63 0.76 27.20
N TYR A 192 13.65 0.97 25.89
CA TYR A 192 14.76 0.53 25.03
C TYR A 192 16.04 1.37 25.18
N THR A 193 16.03 2.43 26.00
CA THR A 193 17.24 3.16 26.39
C THR A 193 17.88 2.65 27.69
N LEU A 194 17.17 1.79 28.44
CA LEU A 194 17.62 1.27 29.73
C LEU A 194 18.48 0.02 29.57
N LYS A 195 19.40 -0.17 30.53
CA LYS A 195 20.12 -1.42 30.77
C LYS A 195 19.51 -2.19 31.96
N PRO A 196 19.68 -3.52 32.05
CA PRO A 196 19.22 -4.29 33.20
C PRO A 196 19.66 -3.68 34.53
N GLY A 197 18.72 -3.51 35.46
CA GLY A 197 18.88 -2.84 36.75
C GLY A 197 18.59 -1.33 36.73
N GLU A 198 18.59 -0.68 35.56
CA GLU A 198 18.36 0.77 35.46
C GLU A 198 16.89 1.16 35.60
N VAL A 199 16.66 2.37 36.11
CA VAL A 199 15.36 3.03 36.20
C VAL A 199 15.32 4.27 35.30
N SER A 200 14.20 4.46 34.60
CA SER A 200 13.99 5.65 33.77
C SER A 200 13.84 6.91 34.61
N LYS A 201 14.19 8.06 34.03
CA LYS A 201 13.76 9.35 34.58
C LYS A 201 12.22 9.40 34.63
N PRO A 202 11.63 10.16 35.58
CA PRO A 202 10.19 10.41 35.61
C PRO A 202 9.65 10.99 34.29
N TYR A 203 8.67 10.32 33.72
CA TYR A 203 7.98 10.71 32.50
C TYR A 203 6.55 11.18 32.80
N ARG A 204 6.15 12.32 32.23
CA ARG A 204 4.81 12.89 32.41
C ARG A 204 3.96 12.62 31.17
N SER A 205 2.92 11.80 31.31
CA SER A 205 1.85 11.69 30.30
C SER A 205 0.77 12.73 30.55
N LYS A 206 -0.39 12.67 29.87
CA LYS A 206 -1.56 13.52 30.18
C LYS A 206 -2.15 13.22 31.57
N ASN A 207 -2.18 11.95 31.95
CA ASN A 207 -2.99 11.47 33.09
C ASN A 207 -2.18 10.83 34.22
N ALA A 208 -0.85 10.74 34.11
CA ALA A 208 -0.01 10.25 35.20
C ALA A 208 1.46 10.70 35.08
N TRP A 209 2.21 10.50 36.15
CA TRP A 209 3.67 10.38 36.14
C TRP A 209 4.05 8.91 36.11
N HIS A 210 5.12 8.57 35.39
CA HIS A 210 5.56 7.19 35.16
C HIS A 210 7.07 7.05 35.39
N ILE A 211 7.49 5.90 35.90
CA ILE A 211 8.87 5.40 35.79
C ILE A 211 8.86 3.92 35.41
N PHE A 212 9.91 3.50 34.72
CA PHE A 212 10.11 2.13 34.26
C PHE A 212 11.44 1.63 34.79
N LYS A 213 11.46 0.43 35.38
CA LYS A 213 12.69 -0.24 35.79
C LYS A 213 12.89 -1.47 34.93
N LEU A 214 14.01 -1.53 34.22
CA LEU A 214 14.38 -2.72 33.45
C LEU A 214 15.04 -3.71 34.41
N THR A 215 14.53 -4.93 34.47
CA THR A 215 15.05 -5.97 35.38
C THR A 215 15.93 -6.98 34.65
N GLU A 216 15.53 -7.35 33.44
CA GLU A 216 16.23 -8.32 32.61
C GLU A 216 16.03 -7.98 31.13
N GLU A 217 16.96 -8.42 30.29
CA GLU A 217 16.80 -8.45 28.84
C GLU A 217 17.15 -9.85 28.31
N ARG A 218 16.49 -10.27 27.24
CA ARG A 218 16.78 -11.53 26.55
C ARG A 218 16.71 -11.36 25.04
N ALA A 219 17.30 -12.31 24.30
CA ALA A 219 17.07 -12.41 22.87
C ALA A 219 15.59 -12.69 22.58
N SER A 220 15.10 -12.18 21.45
CA SER A 220 13.72 -12.37 21.00
C SER A 220 13.34 -13.85 21.03
N VAL A 221 12.20 -14.14 21.67
CA VAL A 221 11.65 -15.50 21.65
C VAL A 221 10.93 -15.83 20.35
N GLY A 222 10.86 -14.92 19.37
CA GLY A 222 10.15 -15.17 18.11
C GLY A 222 8.63 -15.31 18.26
N ARG A 223 8.00 -15.94 17.27
CA ARG A 223 6.55 -16.17 17.21
C ARG A 223 6.20 -17.64 17.37
N TRP A 224 5.16 -17.91 18.14
CA TRP A 224 4.76 -19.25 18.56
C TRP A 224 3.31 -19.52 18.17
N ARG A 225 3.06 -20.75 17.71
CA ARG A 225 1.72 -21.32 17.59
C ARG A 225 1.61 -22.45 18.59
N ILE A 226 0.61 -22.42 19.45
CA ILE A 226 0.39 -23.44 20.47
C ILE A 226 -1.08 -23.88 20.53
N ALA A 227 -1.30 -25.05 21.12
CA ALA A 227 -2.62 -25.46 21.57
C ALA A 227 -2.63 -25.59 23.10
N GLN A 228 -3.74 -25.29 23.76
CA GLN A 228 -3.91 -25.40 25.20
C GLN A 228 -5.11 -26.23 25.64
N ILE A 229 -4.98 -26.82 26.82
CA ILE A 229 -6.08 -27.36 27.62
C ILE A 229 -6.06 -26.62 28.95
N LEU A 230 -7.12 -25.88 29.25
CA LEU A 230 -7.31 -25.19 30.52
C LEU A 230 -8.31 -25.96 31.38
N ILE A 231 -7.92 -26.32 32.60
CA ILE A 231 -8.82 -26.77 33.66
C ILE A 231 -8.99 -25.61 34.63
N ALA A 232 -10.13 -24.94 34.55
CA ALA A 232 -10.34 -23.66 35.21
C ALA A 232 -10.42 -23.82 36.73
N VAL A 233 -9.77 -22.90 37.46
CA VAL A 233 -9.91 -22.76 38.91
C VAL A 233 -10.43 -21.34 39.16
N PRO A 234 -11.73 -21.16 39.42
CA PRO A 234 -12.29 -19.83 39.64
C PRO A 234 -11.61 -19.11 40.82
N ALA A 235 -11.36 -17.81 40.68
CA ALA A 235 -10.77 -17.01 41.75
C ALA A 235 -11.61 -17.10 43.04
N GLY A 236 -10.95 -17.29 44.18
CA GLY A 236 -11.60 -17.47 45.48
C GLY A 236 -12.13 -18.89 45.75
N SER A 237 -11.85 -19.86 44.88
CA SER A 237 -12.17 -21.28 45.14
C SER A 237 -11.31 -21.83 46.28
N GLY A 238 -11.89 -22.76 47.06
CA GLY A 238 -11.16 -23.46 48.12
C GLY A 238 -10.06 -24.38 47.58
N THR A 239 -9.13 -24.75 48.45
CA THR A 239 -7.98 -25.62 48.13
C THR A 239 -8.37 -26.96 47.54
N ASP A 240 -9.55 -27.49 47.88
CA ASP A 240 -10.05 -28.77 47.39
C ASP A 240 -10.37 -28.71 45.89
N VAL A 241 -10.93 -27.58 45.41
CA VAL A 241 -11.24 -27.36 43.99
C VAL A 241 -9.95 -27.29 43.17
N GLN A 242 -8.96 -26.55 43.67
CA GLN A 242 -7.64 -26.47 43.03
C GLN A 242 -6.94 -27.84 43.01
N THR A 243 -7.06 -28.62 44.09
CA THR A 243 -6.47 -29.97 44.17
C THR A 243 -7.13 -30.91 43.16
N ALA A 244 -8.46 -30.90 43.07
CA ALA A 244 -9.20 -31.71 42.10
C ALA A 244 -8.87 -31.32 40.64
N ALA A 245 -8.77 -30.02 40.35
CA ALA A 245 -8.35 -29.53 39.05
C ALA A 245 -6.93 -29.98 38.67
N GLY A 246 -5.99 -29.94 39.63
CA GLY A 246 -4.63 -30.43 39.44
C GLY A 246 -4.58 -31.93 39.17
N GLN A 247 -5.34 -32.73 39.93
CA GLN A 247 -5.45 -34.17 39.69
C GLN A 247 -6.04 -34.47 38.31
N LYS A 248 -7.07 -33.73 37.90
CA LYS A 248 -7.66 -33.87 36.57
C LYS A 248 -6.65 -33.52 35.48
N ALA A 249 -5.93 -32.41 35.60
CA ALA A 249 -4.89 -32.03 34.64
C ALA A 249 -3.79 -33.09 34.56
N GLN A 250 -3.37 -33.68 35.68
CA GLN A 250 -2.38 -34.76 35.70
C GLN A 250 -2.89 -36.04 35.00
N GLN A 251 -4.17 -36.37 35.16
CA GLN A 251 -4.80 -37.48 34.45
C GLN A 251 -4.79 -37.25 32.94
N LEU A 252 -5.20 -36.07 32.49
CA LEU A 252 -5.22 -35.70 31.07
C LEU A 252 -3.80 -35.68 30.48
N TYR A 253 -2.81 -35.15 31.21
CA TYR A 253 -1.41 -35.21 30.79
C TYR A 253 -0.93 -36.65 30.59
N SER A 254 -1.31 -37.56 31.50
CA SER A 254 -0.94 -38.97 31.42
C SER A 254 -1.58 -39.67 30.19
N GLN A 255 -2.79 -39.28 29.81
CA GLN A 255 -3.45 -39.72 28.58
C GLN A 255 -2.72 -39.21 27.34
N LEU A 256 -2.41 -37.91 27.29
CA LEU A 256 -1.66 -37.30 26.19
C LEU A 256 -0.28 -37.94 26.00
N LYS A 257 0.41 -38.30 27.09
CA LYS A 257 1.69 -39.02 27.04
C LYS A 257 1.58 -40.44 26.49
N LYS A 258 0.39 -41.06 26.50
CA LYS A 258 0.11 -42.38 25.90
C LYS A 258 -0.26 -42.29 24.41
N GLY A 259 -0.35 -41.09 23.84
CA GLY A 259 -0.61 -40.87 22.41
C GLY A 259 -2.01 -40.36 22.09
N ASP A 260 -2.83 -40.03 23.08
CA ASP A 260 -4.16 -39.46 22.85
C ASP A 260 -4.07 -38.15 22.05
N ASN A 261 -5.04 -37.92 21.17
CA ASN A 261 -5.05 -36.72 20.32
C ASN A 261 -5.34 -35.47 21.17
N PHE A 262 -4.36 -34.56 21.24
CA PHE A 262 -4.47 -33.31 22.01
C PHE A 262 -5.73 -32.50 21.70
N GLY A 263 -6.09 -32.36 20.43
CA GLY A 263 -7.25 -31.59 20.01
C GLY A 263 -8.57 -32.20 20.48
N ASN A 264 -8.68 -33.53 20.51
CA ASN A 264 -9.87 -34.20 21.04
C ASN A 264 -9.98 -34.00 22.56
N VAL A 265 -8.87 -34.15 23.29
CA VAL A 265 -8.85 -33.91 24.74
C VAL A 265 -9.17 -32.43 25.03
N ALA A 266 -8.66 -31.50 24.24
CA ALA A 266 -8.98 -30.08 24.37
C ALA A 266 -10.47 -29.81 24.15
N LYS A 267 -11.07 -30.36 23.09
CA LYS A 267 -12.51 -30.22 22.79
C LYS A 267 -13.40 -30.72 23.93
N GLU A 268 -13.02 -31.84 24.53
CA GLU A 268 -13.84 -32.49 25.55
C GLU A 268 -13.66 -31.88 26.95
N TYR A 269 -12.42 -31.52 27.31
CA TYR A 269 -12.07 -31.19 28.69
C TYR A 269 -11.62 -29.74 28.92
N SER A 270 -11.21 -29.01 27.89
CA SER A 270 -10.73 -27.64 28.07
C SER A 270 -11.89 -26.68 28.39
N ASN A 271 -11.72 -25.90 29.44
CA ASN A 271 -12.61 -24.82 29.85
C ASN A 271 -12.30 -23.49 29.14
N ASP A 272 -11.26 -23.43 28.30
CA ASP A 272 -11.05 -22.29 27.40
C ASP A 272 -12.02 -22.37 26.20
N ARG A 273 -13.16 -21.70 26.34
CA ARG A 273 -14.24 -21.70 25.34
C ARG A 273 -13.85 -21.04 24.02
N MET A 274 -12.77 -20.27 23.97
CA MET A 274 -12.32 -19.61 22.74
C MET A 274 -11.52 -20.55 21.84
N SER A 275 -10.83 -21.54 22.43
CA SER A 275 -9.92 -22.41 21.71
C SER A 275 -10.35 -23.89 21.72
N ASN A 276 -11.15 -24.35 22.69
CA ASN A 276 -11.44 -25.77 22.88
C ASN A 276 -12.03 -26.44 21.63
N LEU A 277 -13.01 -25.83 20.97
CA LEU A 277 -13.65 -26.35 19.76
C LEU A 277 -12.69 -26.41 18.56
N SER A 278 -11.65 -25.58 18.57
CA SER A 278 -10.55 -25.58 17.60
C SER A 278 -9.38 -26.45 18.06
N GLY A 279 -9.62 -27.44 18.92
CA GLY A 279 -8.57 -28.34 19.42
C GLY A 279 -7.58 -27.68 20.38
N GLY A 280 -7.97 -26.58 21.00
CA GLY A 280 -7.14 -25.79 21.92
C GLY A 280 -6.22 -24.80 21.22
N GLU A 281 -6.22 -24.71 19.88
CA GLU A 281 -5.31 -23.84 19.14
C GLU A 281 -5.54 -22.34 19.44
N LEU A 282 -4.46 -21.63 19.74
CA LEU A 282 -4.44 -20.19 19.93
C LEU A 282 -3.87 -19.47 18.69
N PRO A 283 -4.24 -18.20 18.44
CA PRO A 283 -3.58 -17.37 17.43
C PRO A 283 -2.06 -17.32 17.64
N GLU A 284 -1.30 -17.18 16.55
CA GLU A 284 0.16 -17.01 16.64
C GLU A 284 0.49 -15.75 17.45
N PHE A 285 1.42 -15.86 18.40
CA PHE A 285 1.76 -14.78 19.31
C PHE A 285 3.26 -14.70 19.59
N SER A 286 3.69 -13.58 20.16
CA SER A 286 5.05 -13.34 20.65
C SER A 286 4.99 -12.90 22.12
N THR A 287 6.15 -12.60 22.69
CA THR A 287 6.26 -12.00 24.02
C THR A 287 5.30 -10.83 24.24
N GLY A 288 4.78 -10.75 25.47
CA GLY A 288 3.90 -9.68 25.93
C GLY A 288 2.44 -9.84 25.50
N THR A 289 2.06 -11.01 24.99
CA THR A 289 0.67 -11.30 24.59
C THR A 289 -0.12 -11.93 25.73
N TYR A 290 0.51 -12.79 26.53
CA TYR A 290 -0.09 -13.45 27.69
C TYR A 290 0.68 -13.10 28.98
N ASN A 291 0.16 -13.53 30.13
CA ASN A 291 0.85 -13.32 31.40
C ASN A 291 2.21 -14.04 31.43
N GLY A 292 3.15 -13.49 32.21
CA GLY A 292 4.54 -13.96 32.22
C GLY A 292 4.70 -15.43 32.64
N ASP A 293 3.87 -15.91 33.56
CA ASP A 293 3.91 -17.31 34.02
C ASP A 293 3.51 -18.30 32.92
N PHE A 294 2.48 -17.98 32.14
CA PHE A 294 2.07 -18.78 31.00
C PHE A 294 3.13 -18.75 29.89
N GLU A 295 3.60 -17.56 29.51
CA GLU A 295 4.62 -17.39 28.48
C GLU A 295 5.92 -18.13 28.81
N LYS A 296 6.34 -18.11 30.09
CA LYS A 296 7.52 -18.84 30.57
C LYS A 296 7.42 -20.34 30.29
N GLN A 297 6.23 -20.93 30.44
CA GLN A 297 6.01 -22.35 30.17
C GLN A 297 5.97 -22.64 28.67
N VAL A 298 5.38 -21.74 27.88
CA VAL A 298 5.35 -21.85 26.41
C VAL A 298 6.77 -21.85 25.83
N PHE A 299 7.56 -20.85 26.19
CA PHE A 299 8.89 -20.65 25.59
C PHE A 299 9.94 -21.64 26.11
N ALA A 300 9.59 -22.47 27.09
CA ALA A 300 10.42 -23.59 27.55
C ALA A 300 10.31 -24.85 26.65
N LEU A 301 9.29 -24.95 25.77
CA LEU A 301 9.10 -26.09 24.87
C LEU A 301 10.10 -26.04 23.71
N LYS A 302 10.76 -27.17 23.40
CA LYS A 302 11.91 -27.19 22.49
C LYS A 302 11.54 -27.51 21.04
N ASN A 303 10.61 -28.45 20.85
CA ASN A 303 10.25 -28.98 19.54
C ASN A 303 8.74 -28.92 19.29
N ASP A 304 8.37 -28.79 18.02
CA ASP A 304 6.97 -28.90 17.62
C ASP A 304 6.44 -30.29 17.97
N GLY A 305 5.29 -30.33 18.64
CA GLY A 305 4.71 -31.52 19.22
C GLY A 305 4.97 -31.71 20.72
N ASP A 306 5.94 -31.01 21.31
CA ASP A 306 6.22 -31.07 22.76
C ASP A 306 5.00 -30.63 23.56
N ILE A 307 4.74 -31.34 24.67
CA ILE A 307 3.63 -31.10 25.60
C ILE A 307 4.20 -30.76 26.98
N SER A 308 3.75 -29.66 27.59
CA SER A 308 4.15 -29.27 28.95
C SER A 308 3.60 -30.23 30.00
N GLN A 309 4.25 -30.30 31.16
CA GLN A 309 3.56 -30.78 32.36
C GLN A 309 2.42 -29.81 32.74
N PRO A 310 1.40 -30.25 33.51
CA PRO A 310 0.42 -29.34 34.06
C PRO A 310 1.07 -28.26 34.92
N PHE A 311 0.70 -27.00 34.69
CA PHE A 311 1.17 -25.87 35.50
C PHE A 311 0.00 -24.95 35.84
N LEU A 312 0.10 -24.27 36.98
CA LEU A 312 -0.94 -23.40 37.50
C LEU A 312 -0.70 -21.96 37.07
N THR A 313 -1.77 -21.28 36.65
CA THR A 313 -1.85 -19.81 36.56
C THR A 313 -3.05 -19.31 37.36
N GLU A 314 -3.29 -18.00 37.36
CA GLU A 314 -4.51 -17.39 37.94
C GLU A 314 -5.83 -17.93 37.34
N PHE A 315 -5.79 -18.51 36.14
CA PHE A 315 -6.99 -19.06 35.48
C PHE A 315 -7.23 -20.54 35.80
N GLY A 316 -6.23 -21.25 36.34
CA GLY A 316 -6.30 -22.68 36.62
C GLY A 316 -5.10 -23.45 36.08
N TYR A 317 -5.28 -24.76 35.88
CA TYR A 317 -4.21 -25.62 35.38
C TYR A 317 -4.21 -25.67 33.86
N HIS A 318 -3.04 -25.46 33.27
CA HIS A 318 -2.83 -25.50 31.83
C HIS A 318 -1.96 -26.69 31.45
N ILE A 319 -2.28 -27.28 30.31
CA ILE A 319 -1.38 -28.16 29.54
C ILE A 319 -1.27 -27.52 28.16
N ILE A 320 -0.07 -27.28 27.68
CA ILE A 320 0.15 -26.68 26.37
C ILE A 320 0.92 -27.62 25.46
N LYS A 321 0.69 -27.49 24.16
CA LYS A 321 1.42 -28.18 23.11
C LYS A 321 1.98 -27.18 22.12
N ARG A 322 3.27 -27.30 21.79
CA ARG A 322 3.88 -26.49 20.72
C ARG A 322 3.41 -27.01 19.37
N MET A 323 2.86 -26.12 18.55
CA MET A 323 2.34 -26.44 17.22
C MET A 323 3.23 -25.85 16.10
N GLY A 324 4.07 -24.87 16.42
CA GLY A 324 4.97 -24.24 15.46
C GLY A 324 5.75 -23.09 16.09
N PHE A 325 6.88 -22.75 15.48
CA PHE A 325 7.74 -21.65 15.88
C PHE A 325 8.34 -20.97 14.66
N LYS A 326 8.42 -19.64 14.71
CA LYS A 326 9.12 -18.82 13.73
C LYS A 326 10.07 -17.89 14.46
N ALA A 327 11.37 -18.02 14.18
CA ALA A 327 12.38 -17.11 14.70
C ALA A 327 12.15 -15.69 14.15
N THR A 328 12.55 -14.69 14.92
CA THR A 328 12.60 -13.30 14.44
C THR A 328 13.73 -13.19 13.40
N PRO A 329 13.46 -12.68 12.18
CA PRO A 329 14.49 -12.51 11.17
C PRO A 329 15.64 -11.64 11.69
N SER A 330 16.88 -12.11 11.50
CA SER A 330 18.10 -11.44 11.96
C SER A 330 18.69 -10.48 10.92
N ASP A 331 18.28 -10.62 9.65
CA ASP A 331 18.65 -9.70 8.58
C ASP A 331 17.40 -9.13 7.88
N LYS A 332 17.61 -8.06 7.13
CA LYS A 332 16.54 -7.32 6.43
C LYS A 332 16.31 -7.79 4.99
N SER A 333 16.89 -8.93 4.59
CA SER A 333 16.72 -9.44 3.22
C SER A 333 15.35 -10.08 2.99
N ASP A 334 14.64 -10.43 4.07
CA ASP A 334 13.24 -10.86 4.00
C ASP A 334 12.32 -9.66 3.71
N GLU A 335 12.12 -9.39 2.42
CA GLU A 335 11.29 -8.29 1.92
C GLU A 335 9.84 -8.38 2.41
N ILE A 336 9.31 -9.59 2.59
CA ILE A 336 7.94 -9.80 3.07
C ILE A 336 7.86 -9.37 4.54
N PHE A 337 8.82 -9.79 5.38
CA PHE A 337 8.87 -9.38 6.77
C PHE A 337 9.02 -7.86 6.94
N ILE A 338 9.90 -7.23 6.15
CA ILE A 338 10.08 -5.78 6.19
C ILE A 338 8.82 -5.05 5.71
N SER A 339 8.14 -5.55 4.68
CA SER A 339 6.86 -5.01 4.22
C SER A 339 5.79 -5.10 5.32
N ASP A 340 5.63 -6.26 5.95
CA ASP A 340 4.70 -6.46 7.07
C ASP A 340 5.02 -5.53 8.25
N LEU A 341 6.31 -5.31 8.52
CA LEU A 341 6.76 -4.40 9.56
C LEU A 341 6.38 -2.94 9.24
N LYS A 342 6.58 -2.48 8.00
CA LYS A 342 6.11 -1.15 7.56
C LYS A 342 4.60 -1.02 7.70
N GLN A 343 3.83 -2.06 7.38
CA GLN A 343 2.38 -2.06 7.58
C GLN A 343 1.99 -1.96 9.05
N LYS A 344 2.73 -2.61 9.96
CA LYS A 344 2.55 -2.45 11.40
C LYS A 344 2.88 -1.02 11.86
N VAL A 345 3.99 -0.46 11.39
CA VAL A 345 4.38 0.94 11.67
C VAL A 345 3.26 1.89 11.25
N LEU A 346 2.69 1.75 10.05
CA LEU A 346 1.63 2.61 9.53
C LEU A 346 0.34 2.58 10.35
N LYS A 347 0.07 1.47 11.04
CA LYS A 347 -1.11 1.27 11.90
C LYS A 347 -0.86 1.65 13.36
N ASP A 348 0.40 1.71 13.77
CA ASP A 348 0.82 2.01 15.14
C ASP A 348 0.90 3.52 15.40
N SER A 349 0.75 3.95 16.66
CA SER A 349 0.81 5.38 17.01
C SER A 349 2.15 6.03 16.68
N ARG A 350 3.23 5.26 16.55
CA ARG A 350 4.56 5.77 16.16
C ARG A 350 4.57 6.53 14.84
N VAL A 351 3.69 6.18 13.89
CA VAL A 351 3.59 6.89 12.60
C VAL A 351 3.25 8.36 12.77
N ASN A 352 2.59 8.73 13.88
CA ASN A 352 2.20 10.11 14.14
C ASN A 352 3.42 11.03 14.26
N THR A 353 4.55 10.51 14.74
CA THR A 353 5.80 11.30 14.78
C THR A 353 6.26 11.72 13.40
N GLU A 354 6.18 10.82 12.41
CA GLU A 354 6.54 11.11 11.03
C GLU A 354 5.46 11.93 10.31
N LYS A 355 4.18 11.73 10.63
CA LYS A 355 3.10 12.64 10.17
C LYS A 355 3.35 14.08 10.63
N ASP A 356 3.74 14.28 11.88
CA ASP A 356 4.01 15.61 12.44
C ASP A 356 5.27 16.26 11.83
N ILE A 357 6.30 15.46 11.53
CA ILE A 357 7.47 15.92 10.79
C ILE A 357 7.05 16.35 9.38
N PHE A 358 6.34 15.49 8.66
CA PHE A 358 5.90 15.76 7.30
C PHE A 358 4.97 16.99 7.21
N ASN A 359 4.03 17.12 8.16
CA ASN A 359 3.15 18.27 8.29
C ASN A 359 3.92 19.58 8.48
N ARG A 360 4.96 19.57 9.34
CA ARG A 360 5.84 20.74 9.52
C ARG A 360 6.63 21.07 8.26
N GLU A 361 7.13 20.05 7.56
CA GLU A 361 7.80 20.26 6.27
C GLU A 361 6.87 20.88 5.23
N ILE A 362 5.63 20.40 5.15
CA ILE A 362 4.60 20.98 4.26
C ILE A 362 4.41 22.45 4.61
N VAL A 363 4.15 22.79 5.87
CA VAL A 363 3.95 24.18 6.30
C VAL A 363 5.16 25.04 5.91
N ALA A 364 6.38 24.54 6.10
CA ALA A 364 7.60 25.25 5.71
C ALA A 364 7.72 25.42 4.18
N LYS A 365 7.49 24.36 3.39
CA LYS A 365 7.62 24.36 1.92
C LYS A 365 6.60 25.27 1.24
N THR A 366 5.40 25.38 1.80
CA THR A 366 4.32 26.21 1.22
C THR A 366 4.55 27.71 1.37
N GLY A 367 5.43 28.13 2.28
CA GLY A 367 5.69 29.54 2.56
C GLY A 367 4.47 30.28 3.11
N MET A 368 3.54 29.56 3.74
CA MET A 368 2.28 30.10 4.27
C MET A 368 2.53 31.23 5.28
N LYS A 369 1.78 32.33 5.15
CA LYS A 369 1.81 33.46 6.09
C LYS A 369 0.42 33.87 6.51
N LYS A 370 0.24 34.11 7.82
CA LYS A 370 -0.94 34.78 8.39
C LYS A 370 -0.98 36.23 7.91
N THR A 371 -2.15 36.72 7.55
CA THR A 371 -2.33 38.12 7.14
C THR A 371 -2.58 39.02 8.36
N LYS A 372 -2.62 40.34 8.13
CA LYS A 372 -3.05 41.35 9.11
C LYS A 372 -4.44 41.93 8.84
N GLU A 373 -5.15 41.43 7.82
CA GLU A 373 -6.48 41.95 7.43
C GLU A 373 -7.58 41.61 8.46
N VAL A 374 -7.37 40.53 9.21
CA VAL A 374 -8.25 40.05 10.28
C VAL A 374 -7.40 39.80 11.53
N SER A 375 -7.83 40.34 12.68
CA SER A 375 -7.18 40.05 13.95
C SER A 375 -7.48 38.62 14.42
N GLU A 376 -6.56 37.96 15.14
CA GLU A 376 -6.83 36.64 15.74
C GLU A 376 -8.05 36.68 16.68
N LYS A 377 -8.24 37.79 17.39
CA LYS A 377 -9.42 38.02 18.23
C LYS A 377 -10.72 37.96 17.41
N ASP A 378 -10.75 38.57 16.23
CA ASP A 378 -11.94 38.51 15.37
C ASP A 378 -12.12 37.15 14.72
N LEU A 379 -11.04 36.49 14.29
CA LEU A 379 -11.09 35.11 13.79
C LEU A 379 -11.79 34.19 14.80
N PHE A 380 -11.42 34.29 16.06
CA PHE A 380 -11.97 33.45 17.11
C PHE A 380 -13.39 33.88 17.50
N ARG A 381 -13.64 35.18 17.64
CA ARG A 381 -14.97 35.71 17.98
C ARG A 381 -16.04 35.27 16.96
N PHE A 382 -15.74 35.33 15.66
CA PHE A 382 -16.70 34.92 14.63
C PHE A 382 -16.86 33.40 14.55
N ALA A 383 -15.78 32.63 14.78
CA ALA A 383 -15.87 31.18 14.90
C ALA A 383 -16.75 30.77 16.10
N ASP A 384 -16.57 31.40 17.27
CA ASP A 384 -17.40 31.19 18.46
C ASP A 384 -18.88 31.51 18.19
N SER A 385 -19.14 32.59 17.47
CA SER A 385 -20.50 32.95 17.06
C SER A 385 -21.10 31.92 16.12
N LEU A 386 -20.31 31.39 15.18
CA LEU A 386 -20.75 30.40 14.20
C LEU A 386 -21.09 29.06 14.86
N MET A 387 -20.31 28.62 15.85
CA MET A 387 -20.55 27.37 16.58
C MET A 387 -21.90 27.36 17.31
N LYS A 388 -22.48 28.54 17.61
CA LYS A 388 -23.82 28.68 18.18
C LYS A 388 -24.94 28.58 17.14
N ASN A 389 -24.65 28.85 15.86
CA ASN A 389 -25.63 28.79 14.76
C ASN A 389 -24.94 28.41 13.42
N PRO A 390 -24.54 27.15 13.23
CA PRO A 390 -23.60 26.74 12.18
C PRO A 390 -24.26 26.64 10.79
N THR A 391 -24.70 27.77 10.23
CA THR A 391 -25.38 27.82 8.92
C THR A 391 -24.46 28.35 7.82
N GLU A 392 -24.67 27.90 6.58
CA GLU A 392 -23.92 28.41 5.43
C GLU A 392 -24.13 29.92 5.22
N ALA A 393 -25.35 30.42 5.45
CA ALA A 393 -25.64 31.85 5.35
C ALA A 393 -24.73 32.69 6.25
N GLN A 394 -24.48 32.24 7.49
CA GLN A 394 -23.59 32.93 8.42
C GLN A 394 -22.12 32.90 7.99
N THR A 395 -21.64 31.79 7.41
CA THR A 395 -20.25 31.70 6.90
C THR A 395 -19.92 32.73 5.83
N LYS A 396 -20.95 33.23 5.11
CA LYS A 396 -20.80 34.24 4.04
C LYS A 396 -21.09 35.66 4.55
N ALA A 397 -21.92 35.81 5.58
CA ALA A 397 -22.38 37.11 6.08
C ALA A 397 -21.39 37.82 7.00
N PHE A 398 -20.47 37.10 7.66
CA PHE A 398 -19.57 37.74 8.62
C PHE A 398 -18.56 38.70 7.95
N PRO A 399 -18.16 39.81 8.63
CA PRO A 399 -17.22 40.79 8.08
C PRO A 399 -15.86 40.24 7.65
N ILE A 400 -15.46 39.07 8.17
CA ILE A 400 -14.19 38.44 7.83
C ILE A 400 -14.25 37.59 6.56
N SER A 401 -15.46 37.29 6.05
CA SER A 401 -15.67 36.26 5.01
C SER A 401 -14.87 36.54 3.74
N ASN A 402 -14.82 37.80 3.30
CA ASN A 402 -14.11 38.19 2.07
C ASN A 402 -12.66 38.65 2.30
N LYS A 403 -12.19 38.67 3.56
CA LYS A 403 -10.84 39.11 3.91
C LYS A 403 -9.88 37.94 3.80
N ASN A 404 -8.64 38.21 3.41
CA ASN A 404 -7.61 37.18 3.39
C ASN A 404 -7.18 36.89 4.82
N VAL A 405 -7.10 35.62 5.19
CA VAL A 405 -6.65 35.17 6.52
C VAL A 405 -5.29 34.47 6.43
N LEU A 406 -5.00 33.83 5.29
CA LEU A 406 -3.70 33.26 4.96
C LEU A 406 -3.29 33.65 3.54
N THR A 407 -1.98 33.67 3.30
CA THR A 407 -1.36 33.88 1.99
C THR A 407 -0.31 32.82 1.74
N PHE A 408 -0.20 32.40 0.48
CA PHE A 408 0.88 31.56 -0.05
C PHE A 408 1.64 32.34 -1.13
N LYS A 409 2.66 31.71 -1.74
CA LYS A 409 3.38 32.32 -2.87
C LYS A 409 2.43 32.72 -4.01
N ASP A 410 1.54 31.79 -4.38
CA ASP A 410 0.59 31.94 -5.48
C ASP A 410 -0.82 31.51 -5.03
N GLY A 411 -1.39 32.23 -4.06
CA GLY A 411 -2.74 31.96 -3.55
C GLY A 411 -3.07 32.66 -2.24
N VAL A 412 -4.35 32.76 -1.93
CA VAL A 412 -4.88 33.32 -0.68
C VAL A 412 -5.95 32.39 -0.11
N VAL A 413 -6.13 32.41 1.20
CA VAL A 413 -7.24 31.75 1.89
C VAL A 413 -8.09 32.82 2.53
N LYS A 414 -9.40 32.77 2.29
CA LYS A 414 -10.35 33.76 2.79
C LYS A 414 -10.93 33.36 4.15
N GLY A 415 -11.42 34.34 4.90
CA GLY A 415 -12.10 34.09 6.18
C GLY A 415 -13.34 33.21 6.04
N SER A 416 -13.99 33.18 4.88
CA SER A 416 -15.09 32.26 4.60
C SER A 416 -14.65 30.79 4.63
N GLU A 417 -13.42 30.48 4.21
CA GLU A 417 -12.88 29.12 4.24
C GLU A 417 -12.57 28.67 5.68
N TRP A 418 -12.04 29.60 6.50
CA TRP A 418 -11.90 29.36 7.95
C TRP A 418 -13.25 29.08 8.60
N LEU A 419 -14.26 29.91 8.32
CA LEU A 419 -15.60 29.74 8.88
C LEU A 419 -16.27 28.44 8.40
N ALA A 420 -16.11 28.06 7.12
CA ALA A 420 -16.58 26.79 6.60
C ALA A 420 -15.94 25.60 7.34
N TYR A 421 -14.61 25.65 7.55
CA TYR A 421 -13.89 24.64 8.31
C TYR A 421 -14.41 24.52 9.75
N VAL A 422 -14.65 25.64 10.44
CA VAL A 422 -15.22 25.64 11.80
C VAL A 422 -16.60 24.99 11.81
N ARG A 423 -17.48 25.37 10.88
CA ARG A 423 -18.84 24.80 10.75
C ARG A 423 -18.81 23.28 10.61
N GLU A 424 -17.98 22.78 9.71
CA GLU A 424 -17.86 21.35 9.41
C GLU A 424 -17.22 20.59 10.57
N SER A 425 -16.12 21.12 11.11
CA SER A 425 -15.37 20.48 12.19
C SER A 425 -16.14 20.44 13.50
N TRP A 426 -16.92 21.49 13.81
CA TRP A 426 -17.71 21.56 15.04
C TRP A 426 -18.90 20.60 15.06
N SER A 427 -19.48 20.31 13.89
CA SER A 427 -20.61 19.38 13.76
C SER A 427 -20.21 17.90 13.89
N GLY A 428 -18.91 17.59 13.80
CA GLY A 428 -18.37 16.23 13.87
C GLY A 428 -18.04 15.76 15.29
N THR A 429 -18.13 14.45 15.54
CA THR A 429 -17.79 13.82 16.82
C THR A 429 -16.30 13.92 17.20
N GLU A 430 -15.43 14.08 16.21
CA GLU A 430 -13.97 14.05 16.37
C GLU A 430 -13.40 15.33 17.02
N ASN A 431 -14.06 16.47 16.87
CA ASN A 431 -13.61 17.75 17.43
C ASN A 431 -14.54 18.30 18.53
N ALA A 432 -15.49 17.49 19.01
CA ALA A 432 -16.39 17.88 20.09
C ALA A 432 -15.58 18.30 21.34
N GLY A 433 -15.69 19.56 21.74
CA GLY A 433 -14.96 20.14 22.88
C GLY A 433 -13.60 20.77 22.59
N SER A 434 -13.14 20.81 21.32
CA SER A 434 -11.95 21.58 20.93
C SER A 434 -12.21 23.09 21.10
N GLY A 435 -11.25 23.82 21.66
CA GLY A 435 -11.31 25.28 21.71
C GLY A 435 -11.02 25.91 20.33
N THR A 436 -11.48 27.14 20.11
CA THR A 436 -11.35 27.84 18.82
C THR A 436 -9.90 28.05 18.38
N LYS A 437 -8.98 28.19 19.33
CA LYS A 437 -7.54 28.22 19.05
C LYS A 437 -7.02 26.89 18.49
N GLU A 438 -7.47 25.77 19.05
CA GLU A 438 -7.08 24.44 18.57
C GLU A 438 -7.63 24.18 17.17
N LEU A 439 -8.88 24.57 16.91
CA LEU A 439 -9.46 24.54 15.57
C LEU A 439 -8.67 25.40 14.58
N TRP A 440 -8.18 26.56 15.01
CA TRP A 440 -7.35 27.42 14.17
C TRP A 440 -6.00 26.77 13.84
N ASP A 441 -5.32 26.18 14.82
CA ASP A 441 -4.06 25.48 14.60
C ASP A 441 -4.25 24.28 13.63
N LYS A 442 -5.35 23.54 13.76
CA LYS A 442 -5.73 22.48 12.80
C LYS A 442 -6.02 23.05 11.41
N PHE A 443 -6.74 24.17 11.31
CA PHE A 443 -7.04 24.82 10.03
C PHE A 443 -5.78 25.31 9.31
N LEU A 444 -4.79 25.86 10.02
CA LEU A 444 -3.51 26.26 9.43
C LEU A 444 -2.85 25.07 8.73
N LEU A 445 -2.85 23.90 9.38
CA LEU A 445 -2.31 22.69 8.80
C LEU A 445 -3.12 22.23 7.58
N VAL A 446 -4.45 22.19 7.69
CA VAL A 446 -5.35 21.80 6.58
C VAL A 446 -5.16 22.71 5.37
N ALA A 447 -5.08 24.03 5.58
CA ALA A 447 -4.83 25.00 4.51
C ALA A 447 -3.47 24.76 3.84
N ALA A 448 -2.40 24.55 4.62
CA ALA A 448 -1.08 24.26 4.09
C ALA A 448 -1.06 22.94 3.30
N VAL A 449 -1.66 21.88 3.82
CA VAL A 449 -1.76 20.58 3.15
C VAL A 449 -2.56 20.70 1.85
N ASN A 450 -3.70 21.40 1.84
CA ASN A 450 -4.49 21.60 0.63
C ASN A 450 -3.73 22.40 -0.44
N TYR A 451 -3.02 23.45 -0.05
CA TYR A 451 -2.17 24.19 -0.98
C TYR A 451 -1.04 23.32 -1.52
N TYR A 452 -0.36 22.56 -0.65
CA TYR A 452 0.66 21.60 -1.03
C TYR A 452 0.13 20.56 -2.01
N LYS A 453 -1.01 19.94 -1.71
CA LYS A 453 -1.73 19.01 -2.59
C LYS A 453 -2.00 19.65 -3.95
N SER A 454 -2.41 20.90 -4.03
CA SER A 454 -2.71 21.59 -5.30
C SER A 454 -1.48 21.89 -6.17
N LYS A 455 -0.28 21.85 -5.56
CA LYS A 455 1.00 22.15 -6.21
C LYS A 455 2.00 21.01 -6.08
N LEU A 456 1.52 19.78 -5.88
CA LEU A 456 2.37 18.64 -5.55
C LEU A 456 3.43 18.37 -6.63
N GLU A 457 3.11 18.61 -7.90
CA GLU A 457 4.02 18.53 -9.04
C GLU A 457 5.25 19.46 -8.91
N ALA A 458 5.13 20.56 -8.15
CA ALA A 458 6.24 21.46 -7.87
C ALA A 458 7.12 21.00 -6.71
N TYR A 459 6.58 20.18 -5.80
CA TYR A 459 7.25 19.75 -4.58
C TYR A 459 7.75 18.30 -4.63
N ASN A 460 7.20 17.48 -5.53
CA ASN A 460 7.52 16.07 -5.66
C ASN A 460 7.84 15.73 -7.15
N PRO A 461 9.12 15.57 -7.50
CA PRO A 461 9.55 15.24 -8.87
C PRO A 461 8.97 13.94 -9.42
N ASP A 462 8.77 12.93 -8.58
CA ASP A 462 8.24 11.63 -9.02
C ASP A 462 6.75 11.71 -9.33
N PHE A 463 5.98 12.41 -8.49
CA PHE A 463 4.59 12.74 -8.77
C PHE A 463 4.46 13.54 -10.07
N LYS A 464 5.30 14.57 -10.25
CA LYS A 464 5.33 15.38 -11.48
C LYS A 464 5.56 14.50 -12.71
N PHE A 465 6.53 13.60 -12.64
CA PHE A 465 6.87 12.70 -13.72
C PHE A 465 5.71 11.75 -14.04
N GLN A 466 5.11 11.13 -13.03
CA GLN A 466 3.98 10.23 -13.21
C GLN A 466 2.77 10.94 -13.84
N MET A 467 2.48 12.17 -13.42
CA MET A 467 1.45 13.02 -14.02
C MET A 467 1.77 13.37 -15.48
N GLN A 468 3.04 13.69 -15.77
CA GLN A 468 3.49 13.99 -17.13
C GLN A 468 3.36 12.78 -18.05
N GLU A 469 3.84 11.60 -17.64
CA GLU A 469 3.73 10.37 -18.41
C GLU A 469 2.27 10.04 -18.76
N PHE A 470 1.36 10.12 -17.77
CA PHE A 470 -0.05 9.84 -17.99
C PHE A 470 -0.67 10.83 -18.98
N ARG A 471 -0.40 12.13 -18.83
CA ARG A 471 -0.89 13.16 -19.76
C ARG A 471 -0.35 12.93 -21.18
N GLU A 472 0.95 12.69 -21.31
CA GLU A 472 1.59 12.47 -22.62
C GLU A 472 1.09 11.19 -23.29
N GLY A 473 0.80 10.13 -22.53
CA GLY A 473 0.20 8.90 -23.04
C GLY A 473 -1.20 9.12 -23.63
N ASN A 474 -2.05 9.88 -22.93
CA ASN A 474 -3.38 10.23 -23.44
C ASN A 474 -3.30 11.13 -24.68
N MET A 475 -2.38 12.10 -24.69
CA MET A 475 -2.12 12.93 -25.87
C MET A 475 -1.61 12.11 -27.06
N LEU A 476 -0.73 11.13 -26.81
CA LEU A 476 -0.22 10.22 -27.83
C LEU A 476 -1.37 9.41 -28.45
N PHE A 477 -2.26 8.85 -27.64
CA PHE A 477 -3.41 8.11 -28.13
C PHE A 477 -4.29 8.97 -29.05
N GLU A 478 -4.66 10.17 -28.58
CA GLU A 478 -5.54 11.08 -29.34
C GLU A 478 -4.89 11.54 -30.67
N ILE A 479 -3.58 11.85 -30.67
CA ILE A 479 -2.91 12.29 -31.89
C ILE A 479 -2.72 11.16 -32.89
N MET A 480 -2.48 9.93 -32.41
CA MET A 480 -2.38 8.72 -33.24
C MET A 480 -3.73 8.38 -33.85
N GLU A 481 -4.83 8.48 -33.09
CA GLU A 481 -6.19 8.30 -33.60
C GLU A 481 -6.47 9.24 -34.78
N ARG A 482 -6.14 10.53 -34.62
CA ARG A 482 -6.39 11.55 -35.66
C ARG A 482 -5.49 11.42 -36.89
N ASN A 483 -4.24 11.04 -36.72
CA ASN A 483 -3.24 11.11 -37.80
C ASN A 483 -2.91 9.78 -38.44
N VAL A 484 -3.19 8.66 -37.78
CA VAL A 484 -2.81 7.33 -38.24
C VAL A 484 -4.04 6.42 -38.27
N TRP A 485 -4.66 6.15 -37.13
CA TRP A 485 -5.65 5.08 -37.01
C TRP A 485 -6.96 5.38 -37.75
N SER A 486 -7.56 6.55 -37.51
CA SER A 486 -8.78 6.98 -38.20
C SER A 486 -8.53 7.21 -39.69
N LYS A 487 -7.38 7.77 -40.06
CA LYS A 487 -7.02 7.97 -41.47
C LYS A 487 -6.89 6.65 -42.22
N ALA A 488 -6.17 5.68 -41.66
CA ALA A 488 -6.01 4.36 -42.27
C ALA A 488 -7.36 3.65 -42.44
N SER A 489 -8.18 3.63 -41.39
CA SER A 489 -9.46 2.91 -41.39
C SER A 489 -10.49 3.50 -42.36
N ASN A 490 -10.45 4.81 -42.57
CA ASN A 490 -11.40 5.52 -43.45
C ASN A 490 -10.93 5.62 -44.91
N ASP A 491 -9.64 5.45 -45.21
CA ASP A 491 -9.07 5.53 -46.55
C ASP A 491 -9.21 4.20 -47.32
N THR A 492 -10.44 3.90 -47.76
CA THR A 492 -10.75 2.64 -48.47
C THR A 492 -9.94 2.50 -49.78
N ALA A 493 -9.69 3.60 -50.49
CA ALA A 493 -8.91 3.59 -51.73
C ALA A 493 -7.42 3.32 -51.45
N GLY A 494 -6.85 3.94 -50.41
CA GLY A 494 -5.49 3.68 -49.95
C GLY A 494 -5.29 2.26 -49.48
N LEU A 495 -6.23 1.71 -48.69
CA LEU A 495 -6.20 0.32 -48.24
C LEU A 495 -6.19 -0.67 -49.42
N LEU A 496 -7.07 -0.48 -50.41
CA LEU A 496 -7.11 -1.36 -51.59
C LEU A 496 -5.82 -1.26 -52.41
N LYS A 497 -5.28 -0.06 -52.59
CA LYS A 497 -3.99 0.16 -53.25
C LYS A 497 -2.85 -0.50 -52.47
N HIS A 498 -2.84 -0.37 -51.14
CA HIS A 498 -1.82 -0.96 -50.28
C HIS A 498 -1.85 -2.48 -50.36
N TYR A 499 -3.04 -3.09 -50.28
CA TYR A 499 -3.23 -4.52 -50.49
C TYR A 499 -2.71 -4.98 -51.85
N ASN A 500 -3.11 -4.32 -52.94
CA ASN A 500 -2.70 -4.71 -54.31
C ASN A 500 -1.18 -4.63 -54.54
N THR A 501 -0.49 -3.73 -53.84
CA THR A 501 0.97 -3.56 -53.96
C THR A 501 1.76 -4.48 -53.02
N HIS A 502 1.13 -5.04 -51.98
CA HIS A 502 1.75 -5.90 -50.97
C HIS A 502 1.05 -7.25 -50.86
N THR A 503 0.41 -7.73 -51.93
CA THR A 503 -0.41 -8.96 -51.94
C THR A 503 0.31 -10.16 -51.32
N ASN A 504 1.63 -10.27 -51.51
CA ASN A 504 2.44 -11.33 -50.95
C ASN A 504 2.48 -11.40 -49.41
N ASN A 505 2.23 -10.28 -48.72
CA ASN A 505 2.17 -10.23 -47.26
C ASN A 505 0.87 -10.82 -46.71
N PHE A 506 -0.18 -10.90 -47.54
CA PHE A 506 -1.53 -11.28 -47.14
C PHE A 506 -1.86 -12.69 -47.63
N LYS A 507 -1.13 -13.68 -47.13
CA LYS A 507 -1.39 -15.10 -47.39
C LYS A 507 -2.01 -15.77 -46.16
N TRP A 508 -2.86 -16.74 -46.40
CA TRP A 508 -3.34 -17.65 -45.38
C TRP A 508 -2.22 -18.60 -44.99
N ALA A 509 -2.00 -18.79 -43.68
CA ALA A 509 -1.40 -20.03 -43.21
C ALA A 509 -2.35 -21.22 -43.51
N ALA A 510 -1.97 -22.44 -43.12
CA ALA A 510 -2.89 -23.57 -43.20
C ALA A 510 -4.19 -23.18 -42.48
N SER A 511 -5.33 -23.32 -43.15
CA SER A 511 -6.61 -22.74 -42.71
C SER A 511 -7.78 -23.68 -43.01
N ALA A 512 -8.93 -23.42 -42.41
CA ALA A 512 -10.14 -24.18 -42.67
C ALA A 512 -11.40 -23.31 -42.58
N ASP A 513 -12.38 -23.57 -43.43
CA ASP A 513 -13.76 -23.18 -43.19
C ASP A 513 -14.31 -24.09 -42.10
N VAL A 514 -14.86 -23.50 -41.05
CA VAL A 514 -15.37 -24.25 -39.91
C VAL A 514 -16.75 -23.78 -39.48
N LEU A 515 -17.44 -24.67 -38.79
CA LEU A 515 -18.60 -24.33 -37.96
C LEU A 515 -18.18 -24.47 -36.50
N ILE A 516 -18.25 -23.38 -35.74
CA ILE A 516 -17.92 -23.36 -34.31
C ILE A 516 -19.22 -23.42 -33.54
N PHE A 517 -19.33 -24.37 -32.61
CA PHE A 517 -20.48 -24.54 -31.74
C PHE A 517 -20.09 -24.26 -30.30
N ASN A 518 -20.71 -23.25 -29.70
CA ASN A 518 -20.60 -22.92 -28.28
C ASN A 518 -21.90 -23.33 -27.59
N CYS A 519 -21.84 -24.33 -26.73
CA CYS A 519 -22.99 -24.94 -26.09
C CYS A 519 -22.97 -24.68 -24.58
N SER A 520 -24.14 -24.50 -23.96
CA SER A 520 -24.25 -24.26 -22.52
C SER A 520 -23.88 -25.48 -21.67
N THR A 521 -23.88 -26.68 -22.26
CA THR A 521 -23.50 -27.94 -21.60
C THR A 521 -22.83 -28.91 -22.58
N ALA A 522 -22.05 -29.85 -22.05
CA ALA A 522 -21.48 -30.96 -22.82
C ALA A 522 -22.55 -31.80 -23.54
N LYS A 523 -23.69 -32.04 -22.89
CA LYS A 523 -24.81 -32.78 -23.47
C LYS A 523 -25.38 -32.07 -24.72
N ALA A 524 -25.57 -30.75 -24.65
CA ALA A 524 -26.03 -29.97 -25.81
C ALA A 524 -25.02 -30.04 -26.97
N ALA A 525 -23.72 -30.04 -26.67
CA ALA A 525 -22.67 -30.23 -27.68
C ALA A 525 -22.72 -31.63 -28.34
N GLU A 526 -22.95 -32.69 -27.55
CA GLU A 526 -23.09 -34.06 -28.07
C GLU A 526 -24.32 -34.22 -28.97
N GLU A 527 -25.46 -33.66 -28.57
CA GLU A 527 -26.71 -33.68 -29.34
C GLU A 527 -26.56 -32.90 -30.65
N ALA A 528 -25.95 -31.71 -30.60
CA ALA A 528 -25.67 -30.90 -31.78
C ALA A 528 -24.69 -31.59 -32.74
N MET A 529 -23.59 -32.17 -32.23
CA MET A 529 -22.63 -32.92 -33.04
C MET A 529 -23.30 -34.15 -33.69
N THR A 530 -24.16 -34.87 -32.96
CA THR A 530 -24.92 -36.01 -33.48
C THR A 530 -25.89 -35.59 -34.57
N ALA A 531 -26.61 -34.48 -34.37
CA ALA A 531 -27.52 -33.93 -35.37
C ALA A 531 -26.79 -33.53 -36.66
N LEU A 532 -25.62 -32.90 -36.55
CA LEU A 532 -24.77 -32.57 -37.71
C LEU A 532 -24.32 -33.82 -38.46
N LYS A 533 -23.89 -34.87 -37.75
CA LYS A 533 -23.47 -36.15 -38.35
C LYS A 533 -24.62 -36.85 -39.08
N LYS A 534 -25.87 -36.61 -38.67
CA LYS A 534 -27.10 -37.06 -39.35
C LYS A 534 -27.50 -36.17 -40.54
N GLY A 535 -26.67 -35.19 -40.90
CA GLY A 535 -26.93 -34.30 -42.04
C GLY A 535 -27.90 -33.16 -41.76
N LYS A 536 -28.29 -32.91 -40.50
CA LYS A 536 -29.13 -31.74 -40.18
C LYS A 536 -28.35 -30.45 -40.42
N SER A 537 -29.04 -29.43 -40.93
CA SER A 537 -28.47 -28.09 -41.14
C SER A 537 -28.02 -27.47 -39.82
N TRP A 538 -26.80 -26.93 -39.78
CA TRP A 538 -26.27 -26.26 -38.59
C TRP A 538 -27.11 -25.05 -38.17
N ARG A 539 -27.67 -24.31 -39.15
CA ARG A 539 -28.56 -23.18 -38.89
C ARG A 539 -29.87 -23.63 -38.24
N PHE A 540 -30.39 -24.79 -38.66
CA PHE A 540 -31.57 -25.38 -38.05
C PHE A 540 -31.28 -25.87 -36.62
N ILE A 541 -30.12 -26.51 -36.40
CA ILE A 541 -29.70 -26.92 -35.04
C ILE A 541 -29.58 -25.69 -34.13
N ALA A 542 -28.97 -24.61 -34.60
CA ALA A 542 -28.85 -23.38 -33.83
C ALA A 542 -30.19 -22.68 -33.57
N SER A 543 -31.12 -22.66 -34.54
CA SER A 543 -32.43 -22.02 -34.37
C SER A 543 -33.34 -22.79 -33.39
N GLU A 544 -33.25 -24.11 -33.37
CA GLU A 544 -34.07 -24.97 -32.49
C GLU A 544 -33.52 -25.05 -31.06
N ALA A 545 -32.30 -24.57 -30.82
CA ALA A 545 -31.61 -24.76 -29.55
C ALA A 545 -32.12 -23.86 -28.40
N ALA A 546 -33.08 -22.97 -28.63
CA ALA A 546 -33.70 -22.11 -27.59
C ALA A 546 -32.69 -21.41 -26.65
N GLY A 547 -31.54 -20.96 -27.19
CA GLY A 547 -30.48 -20.30 -26.41
C GLY A 547 -29.51 -21.23 -25.66
N THR A 548 -29.66 -22.55 -25.81
CA THR A 548 -28.75 -23.55 -25.22
C THR A 548 -27.46 -23.76 -26.03
N LEU A 549 -27.40 -23.26 -27.27
CA LEU A 549 -26.17 -23.18 -28.04
C LEU A 549 -26.20 -22.01 -29.02
N GLN A 550 -25.00 -21.54 -29.37
CA GLN A 550 -24.74 -20.63 -30.46
C GLN A 550 -23.80 -21.30 -31.45
N ALA A 551 -24.04 -21.11 -32.74
CA ALA A 551 -23.14 -21.58 -33.80
C ALA A 551 -22.79 -20.45 -34.76
N ASP A 552 -21.56 -20.44 -35.25
CA ASP A 552 -21.08 -19.50 -36.25
C ASP A 552 -20.21 -20.22 -37.30
N SER A 553 -20.00 -19.58 -38.44
CA SER A 553 -19.19 -20.11 -39.54
C SER A 553 -18.19 -19.09 -40.04
N GLY A 554 -16.95 -19.52 -40.27
CA GLY A 554 -15.92 -18.65 -40.84
C GLY A 554 -14.70 -19.44 -41.26
N ARG A 555 -13.79 -18.76 -41.98
CA ARG A 555 -12.48 -19.28 -42.30
C ARG A 555 -11.46 -18.80 -41.27
N TYR A 556 -10.75 -19.74 -40.66
CA TYR A 556 -9.72 -19.44 -39.65
C TYR A 556 -8.41 -20.15 -39.99
N GLU A 557 -7.28 -19.58 -39.58
CA GLU A 557 -6.03 -20.33 -39.59
C GLU A 557 -6.10 -21.46 -38.57
N LEU A 558 -5.51 -22.61 -38.86
CA LEU A 558 -5.60 -23.79 -38.01
C LEU A 558 -5.05 -23.52 -36.59
N SER A 559 -4.08 -22.60 -36.47
CA SER A 559 -3.53 -22.13 -35.20
C SER A 559 -4.51 -21.33 -34.34
N GLN A 560 -5.58 -20.78 -34.93
CA GLN A 560 -6.58 -19.96 -34.25
C GLN A 560 -7.79 -20.77 -33.76
N ILE A 561 -7.89 -22.04 -34.15
CA ILE A 561 -9.03 -22.91 -33.83
C ILE A 561 -8.76 -23.61 -32.50
N THR A 562 -9.50 -23.22 -31.46
CA THR A 562 -9.43 -23.83 -30.12
C THR A 562 -9.97 -25.27 -30.14
N GLY A 563 -9.37 -26.17 -29.35
CA GLY A 563 -9.78 -27.58 -29.29
C GLY A 563 -9.37 -28.43 -30.50
N ALA A 564 -8.60 -27.88 -31.46
CA ALA A 564 -7.95 -28.67 -32.49
C ALA A 564 -7.01 -29.70 -31.81
N ASN A 565 -7.33 -30.99 -31.95
CA ASN A 565 -6.41 -32.06 -31.56
C ASN A 565 -5.12 -31.88 -32.36
N GLN A 566 -4.06 -31.35 -31.75
CA GLN A 566 -2.73 -31.25 -32.38
C GLN A 566 -2.17 -32.61 -32.82
N ALA A 567 -2.80 -33.72 -32.39
CA ALA A 567 -2.38 -35.08 -32.70
C ALA A 567 -2.73 -35.56 -34.12
N ASN A 568 -3.72 -34.96 -34.81
CA ASN A 568 -4.10 -35.38 -36.17
C ASN A 568 -4.34 -34.17 -37.08
N THR A 569 -3.82 -34.22 -38.32
CA THR A 569 -4.06 -33.19 -39.32
C THR A 569 -5.56 -33.13 -39.65
N PRO A 570 -6.23 -31.97 -39.50
CA PRO A 570 -7.65 -31.85 -39.77
C PRO A 570 -7.94 -32.16 -41.24
N THR A 571 -9.01 -32.91 -41.50
CA THR A 571 -9.49 -33.21 -42.84
C THR A 571 -10.94 -32.75 -43.02
N LYS A 572 -11.37 -32.67 -44.27
CA LYS A 572 -12.74 -32.26 -44.62
C LYS A 572 -13.79 -33.11 -43.88
N ASP A 573 -14.84 -32.47 -43.38
CA ASP A 573 -15.97 -33.07 -42.67
C ASP A 573 -15.62 -33.76 -41.33
N THR A 574 -14.43 -33.49 -40.77
CA THR A 574 -14.05 -33.95 -39.42
C THR A 574 -14.46 -32.97 -38.33
N TYR A 575 -14.37 -33.41 -37.08
CA TYR A 575 -14.75 -32.66 -35.89
C TYR A 575 -13.60 -32.63 -34.89
N THR A 576 -13.49 -31.55 -34.13
CA THR A 576 -12.68 -31.54 -32.92
C THR A 576 -13.32 -32.40 -31.83
N ALA A 577 -12.55 -32.70 -30.78
CA ALA A 577 -13.15 -33.15 -29.53
C ALA A 577 -14.07 -32.05 -28.96
N ILE A 578 -15.05 -32.45 -28.15
CA ILE A 578 -15.84 -31.52 -27.33
C ILE A 578 -14.94 -31.10 -26.16
N VAL A 579 -14.69 -29.80 -26.04
CA VAL A 579 -13.91 -29.21 -24.96
C VAL A 579 -14.88 -28.59 -23.96
N THR A 580 -14.88 -29.07 -22.72
CA THR A 580 -15.69 -28.51 -21.63
C THR A 580 -14.90 -27.45 -20.88
N ASN A 581 -15.48 -26.27 -20.74
CA ASN A 581 -14.91 -25.14 -19.99
C ASN A 581 -15.17 -25.31 -18.48
N ILE A 582 -14.44 -24.52 -17.67
CA ILE A 582 -14.55 -24.55 -16.20
C ILE A 582 -15.96 -24.21 -15.71
N ASP A 583 -16.69 -23.38 -16.47
CA ASP A 583 -18.07 -22.99 -16.18
C ASP A 583 -19.12 -24.04 -16.59
N GLY A 584 -18.69 -25.19 -17.13
CA GLY A 584 -19.57 -26.28 -17.57
C GLY A 584 -20.10 -26.14 -19.02
N SER A 585 -19.82 -25.02 -19.69
CA SER A 585 -20.10 -24.86 -21.12
C SER A 585 -19.18 -25.75 -21.96
N ALA A 586 -19.55 -26.06 -23.20
CA ALA A 586 -18.78 -26.96 -24.06
C ALA A 586 -18.69 -26.44 -25.50
N THR A 587 -17.53 -26.61 -26.13
CA THR A 587 -17.25 -26.14 -27.48
C THR A 587 -16.78 -27.28 -28.37
N PHE A 588 -17.24 -27.31 -29.63
CA PHE A 588 -16.64 -28.15 -30.66
C PHE A 588 -16.66 -27.45 -32.02
N VAL A 589 -15.81 -27.91 -32.92
CA VAL A 589 -15.64 -27.34 -34.25
C VAL A 589 -15.82 -28.43 -35.30
N LYS A 590 -16.61 -28.17 -36.34
CA LYS A 590 -16.68 -28.99 -37.56
C LYS A 590 -15.81 -28.34 -38.64
N TYR A 591 -14.86 -29.08 -39.20
CA TYR A 591 -14.11 -28.69 -40.39
C TYR A 591 -14.95 -28.92 -41.64
N VAL A 592 -15.35 -27.85 -42.33
CA VAL A 592 -16.15 -27.90 -43.56
C VAL A 592 -15.26 -28.06 -44.78
N THR A 593 -14.17 -27.31 -44.84
CA THR A 593 -13.16 -27.37 -45.90
C THR A 593 -11.80 -27.06 -45.28
N VAL A 594 -10.76 -27.84 -45.61
CA VAL A 594 -9.39 -27.58 -45.15
C VAL A 594 -8.54 -27.13 -46.33
N TYR A 595 -7.75 -26.10 -46.13
CA TYR A 595 -6.96 -25.42 -47.14
C TYR A 595 -5.46 -25.51 -46.83
N ALA A 596 -4.67 -25.74 -47.88
CA ALA A 596 -3.23 -25.66 -47.81
C ALA A 596 -2.76 -24.23 -47.44
N PRO A 597 -1.56 -24.07 -46.84
CA PRO A 597 -0.96 -22.76 -46.60
C PRO A 597 -0.61 -22.04 -47.92
N ASN A 598 -0.24 -20.76 -47.80
CA ASN A 598 0.21 -19.88 -48.88
C ASN A 598 -0.86 -19.51 -49.91
N LEU A 599 -2.14 -19.72 -49.61
CA LEU A 599 -3.24 -19.23 -50.43
C LEU A 599 -3.40 -17.72 -50.24
N GLN A 600 -3.69 -17.01 -51.33
CA GLN A 600 -3.92 -15.57 -51.28
C GLN A 600 -5.20 -15.27 -50.48
N ARG A 601 -5.12 -14.38 -49.47
CA ARG A 601 -6.30 -13.81 -48.81
C ARG A 601 -6.95 -12.82 -49.77
N SER A 602 -8.28 -12.75 -49.81
CA SER A 602 -8.95 -11.61 -50.46
C SER A 602 -8.67 -10.30 -49.69
N PHE A 603 -8.98 -9.16 -50.29
CA PHE A 603 -8.88 -7.87 -49.58
C PHE A 603 -9.78 -7.88 -48.34
N GLU A 604 -10.99 -8.41 -48.46
CA GLU A 604 -12.00 -8.51 -47.42
C GLU A 604 -11.53 -9.41 -46.27
N ASP A 605 -10.95 -10.58 -46.59
CA ASP A 605 -10.38 -11.52 -45.59
C ASP A 605 -9.14 -10.96 -44.89
N SER A 606 -8.43 -10.02 -45.53
CA SER A 606 -7.20 -9.42 -45.01
C SER A 606 -7.41 -8.00 -44.49
N ARG A 607 -8.63 -7.45 -44.53
CA ARG A 607 -8.88 -6.02 -44.27
C ARG A 607 -8.28 -5.52 -42.96
N GLY A 608 -8.41 -6.29 -41.88
CA GLY A 608 -7.80 -5.94 -40.58
C GLY A 608 -6.26 -5.92 -40.60
N LEU A 609 -5.64 -6.88 -41.28
CA LEU A 609 -4.17 -6.93 -41.47
C LEU A 609 -3.69 -5.78 -42.36
N VAL A 610 -4.40 -5.52 -43.45
CA VAL A 610 -4.11 -4.41 -44.37
C VAL A 610 -4.24 -3.07 -43.65
N ILE A 611 -5.24 -2.89 -42.77
CA ILE A 611 -5.36 -1.69 -41.94
C ILE A 611 -4.14 -1.53 -41.04
N ASN A 612 -3.67 -2.59 -40.37
CA ASN A 612 -2.49 -2.52 -39.49
C ASN A 612 -1.22 -2.16 -40.29
N ASP A 613 -0.93 -2.88 -41.37
CA ASP A 613 0.25 -2.59 -42.22
C ASP A 613 0.19 -1.17 -42.79
N TYR A 614 -1.00 -0.71 -43.19
CA TYR A 614 -1.20 0.64 -43.70
C TYR A 614 -1.05 1.70 -42.60
N GLN A 615 -1.51 1.44 -41.38
CA GLN A 615 -1.25 2.32 -40.22
C GLN A 615 0.25 2.47 -39.96
N GLN A 616 1.03 1.39 -40.04
CA GLN A 616 2.49 1.47 -39.87
C GLN A 616 3.14 2.33 -40.96
N LEU A 617 2.70 2.20 -42.21
CA LEU A 617 3.17 3.05 -43.31
C LEU A 617 2.85 4.53 -43.05
N LEU A 618 1.61 4.86 -42.70
CA LEU A 618 1.19 6.23 -42.41
C LEU A 618 1.95 6.81 -41.21
N GLU A 619 2.17 6.01 -40.17
CA GLU A 619 2.95 6.41 -39.02
C GLU A 619 4.41 6.71 -39.37
N GLN A 620 5.06 5.84 -40.16
CA GLN A 620 6.43 6.07 -40.63
C GLN A 620 6.56 7.35 -41.45
N GLN A 621 5.62 7.58 -42.38
CA GLN A 621 5.55 8.80 -43.17
C GLN A 621 5.39 10.03 -42.27
N TRP A 622 4.46 9.97 -41.33
CA TRP A 622 4.21 11.06 -40.39
C TRP A 622 5.42 11.32 -39.49
N ILE A 623 6.09 10.29 -38.96
CA ILE A 623 7.33 10.45 -38.19
C ILE A 623 8.41 11.12 -39.04
N ALA A 624 8.54 10.78 -40.32
CA ALA A 624 9.50 11.43 -41.20
C ALA A 624 9.19 12.92 -41.39
N GLU A 625 7.91 13.30 -41.49
CA GLU A 625 7.48 14.71 -41.51
C GLU A 625 7.78 15.41 -40.18
N LEU A 626 7.50 14.76 -39.05
CA LEU A 626 7.80 15.29 -37.72
C LEU A 626 9.29 15.50 -37.50
N ARG A 627 10.16 14.58 -37.97
CA ARG A 627 11.62 14.72 -37.90
C ARG A 627 12.15 15.85 -38.80
N LYS A 628 11.48 16.15 -39.92
CA LYS A 628 11.78 17.33 -40.74
C LYS A 628 11.34 18.62 -40.02
N LYS A 629 10.16 18.61 -39.40
CA LYS A 629 9.60 19.76 -38.69
C LYS A 629 10.36 20.07 -37.39
N TYR A 630 10.79 19.04 -36.68
CA TYR A 630 11.56 19.14 -35.43
C TYR A 630 12.89 18.38 -35.61
N PRO A 631 13.93 19.04 -36.14
CA PRO A 631 15.22 18.39 -36.35
C PRO A 631 15.77 17.78 -35.06
N VAL A 632 16.08 16.48 -35.10
CA VAL A 632 16.58 15.71 -33.97
C VAL A 632 18.10 15.72 -33.96
N ARG A 633 18.71 15.92 -32.77
CA ARG A 633 20.14 15.74 -32.54
C ARG A 633 20.37 14.97 -31.25
N VAL A 634 21.13 13.89 -31.32
CA VAL A 634 21.51 13.07 -30.15
C VAL A 634 22.94 13.44 -29.73
N ASN A 635 23.15 13.64 -28.43
CA ASN A 635 24.48 13.85 -27.87
C ASN A 635 25.18 12.51 -27.67
N GLU A 636 26.00 12.11 -28.64
CA GLU A 636 26.73 10.83 -28.63
C GLU A 636 27.68 10.66 -27.43
N ASN A 637 28.21 11.76 -26.86
CA ASN A 637 29.07 11.65 -25.69
C ASN A 637 28.28 11.19 -24.46
N ILE A 638 27.11 11.80 -24.24
CA ILE A 638 26.22 11.42 -23.14
C ILE A 638 25.63 10.01 -23.39
N LEU A 639 25.30 9.68 -24.63
CA LEU A 639 24.82 8.33 -24.97
C LEU A 639 25.87 7.26 -24.63
N LYS A 640 27.14 7.49 -24.96
CA LYS A 640 28.24 6.59 -24.58
C LYS A 640 28.40 6.45 -23.07
N GLU A 641 28.16 7.50 -22.29
CA GLU A 641 28.16 7.43 -20.82
C GLU A 641 27.01 6.58 -20.27
N ILE A 642 25.85 6.56 -20.93
CA ILE A 642 24.69 5.75 -20.51
C ILE A 642 24.91 4.26 -20.83
N VAL A 643 25.60 3.98 -21.94
CA VAL A 643 25.90 2.61 -22.37
C VAL A 643 26.91 1.93 -21.45
N ARG A 644 27.97 2.66 -21.07
CA ARG A 644 28.96 2.24 -20.06
C ARG A 644 28.27 1.88 -18.74
#